data_AF-A0AAD9PKN5-F1
#
_entry.id   AF-A0AAD9PKN5-F1
#
_cell.length_a   1.000
_cell.length_b   1.000
_cell.length_c   1.000
_cell.angle_alpha   90.00
_cell.angle_beta   90.00
_cell.angle_gamma   90.00
#
_symmetry.space_group_name_H-M   'P 1'
#
loop_
_entity.id
_entity.type
_entity.pdbx_description
1 polymer ?
#
loop_
_entity_poly.entity_id
_entity_poly.type
_entity_poly.pdbx_seq_one_letter_code
_entity_poly.pdbx_strand_id
1 'polypeptide(L)'
;MNRESLPGIPIQDQNIQNQILSKVRGLCYYEKKAFPGSHPVSFARNSMSKIQLNSYVVCEKSDGIRALLFAASGCVFLIGRKEEVHKINIRLPVRGASSELQQLTLLDGEVVWDTLFEDNVIIHCARYLVYDAIVIHRHHMHNYNLIDRLCSAYSDVIQPAYRDTESLYDPNDPDNTIDIYLKDFYSIRDVKAIEKLIKVIPHLSDGLIFTPVAKKYTPGTFDDLLKWKPPHLNTVDFSVDVIYDEKNCPRFMELYVLRYGTRVRYSELLSPYGEVYKELLEWSLREKISQKIVECSWINDNRVWTFIPNKKYLSGNSSDERFQYDFDKGTWVPGGWYAERIRVDKDKPNSIHVVTNMEYGRCFIVASIFSISLGYFPFAYANLVDFSKHDLHLATPQNFTSKVKVARNSKATAVFYCKPSDSKIRQLIDKELNAAASDLKGIIDISVVDCSSDPSAKLCSMELGQNWSTPVLRVYPKLPMPAYNFKGPLERLKIRRELIRHVSCNVKKLDSKELPLFLSSYEVMPKVLYFGEEKEPSYKYCALSIAFDKKLYLGYINVKEHPELQKQYKVKQTPQMIVIKTDTKVDYYKGETKYSEMFEWLNVYAETFLLGGGYHDQGKGTNSKVWKFDPLPEINLESHMDLCFNKAHGFCIIYLSHGTITGDMKNMLIEFSNRYKEELTGKWMWMNLDLQTEFASLFGNPRYDSIAIFNPKKRLRYVALQGDQPLERKDIETLIEKVLGGDARFTLIKGSLPSFALIKEEL
;
A
#
# COMPACT_ATOMS: atom_id res chain seq x y z
N MET A 1 8.52 -6.46 30.79
CA MET A 1 7.33 -5.59 30.89
C MET A 1 6.08 -6.47 30.97
N ASN A 2 5.14 -6.15 31.86
CA ASN A 2 3.83 -6.79 31.89
C ASN A 2 3.05 -6.39 30.63
N ARG A 3 2.66 -7.34 29.78
CA ARG A 3 1.97 -7.06 28.50
C ARG A 3 0.55 -6.51 28.67
N GLU A 4 0.06 -6.46 29.90
CA GLU A 4 -1.29 -5.99 30.25
C GLU A 4 -1.34 -4.51 30.67
N SER A 5 -0.20 -3.81 30.73
CA SER A 5 -0.12 -2.41 31.14
C SER A 5 0.60 -1.55 30.10
N LEU A 6 0.26 -0.26 30.04
CA LEU A 6 1.00 0.69 29.22
C LEU A 6 2.50 0.71 29.61
N PRO A 7 3.40 0.82 28.63
CA PRO A 7 4.81 1.09 28.90
C PRO A 7 4.96 2.52 29.43
N GLY A 8 6.11 2.83 30.02
CA GLY A 8 6.30 4.12 30.68
C GLY A 8 6.18 4.06 32.20
N ILE A 9 6.64 5.15 32.82
CA ILE A 9 6.48 5.40 34.25
C ILE A 9 5.08 5.99 34.49
N PRO A 10 4.21 5.34 35.28
CA PRO A 10 2.89 5.87 35.58
C PRO A 10 2.99 7.16 36.39
N ILE A 11 2.26 8.20 35.99
CA ILE A 11 2.18 9.46 36.75
C ILE A 11 1.29 9.23 37.97
N GLN A 12 1.82 9.24 39.18
CA GLN A 12 1.02 8.99 40.39
C GLN A 12 0.25 10.23 40.89
N ASP A 13 0.69 11.43 40.52
CA ASP A 13 0.05 12.68 40.93
C ASP A 13 -1.26 12.92 40.15
N GLN A 14 -2.38 12.85 40.87
CA GLN A 14 -3.72 13.01 40.30
C GLN A 14 -3.96 14.40 39.70
N ASN A 15 -3.35 15.46 40.25
CA ASN A 15 -3.49 16.81 39.71
C ASN A 15 -2.80 16.93 38.35
N ILE A 16 -1.59 16.37 38.23
CA ILE A 16 -0.85 16.36 36.96
C ILE A 16 -1.60 15.52 35.92
N GLN A 17 -2.07 14.33 36.29
CA GLN A 17 -2.91 13.51 35.41
C GLN A 17 -4.13 14.30 34.91
N ASN A 18 -4.87 14.94 35.82
CA ASN A 18 -6.08 15.70 35.48
C ASN A 18 -5.79 16.87 34.54
N GLN A 19 -4.65 17.55 34.71
CA GLN A 19 -4.21 18.62 33.81
C GLN A 19 -3.91 18.09 32.40
N ILE A 20 -3.17 16.97 32.30
CA ILE A 20 -2.85 16.33 31.02
C ILE A 20 -4.14 15.87 30.33
N LEU A 21 -5.01 15.14 31.04
CA LEU A 21 -6.27 14.64 30.51
C LEU A 21 -7.20 15.78 30.07
N SER A 22 -7.30 16.86 30.85
CA SER A 22 -8.06 18.05 30.48
C SER A 22 -7.52 18.68 29.19
N LYS A 23 -6.19 18.77 29.05
CA LYS A 23 -5.56 19.32 27.86
C LYS A 23 -5.80 18.44 26.63
N VAL A 24 -5.61 17.13 26.74
CA VAL A 24 -5.83 16.17 25.65
C VAL A 24 -7.29 16.18 25.17
N ARG A 25 -8.25 16.17 26.09
CA ARG A 25 -9.69 16.30 25.77
C ARG A 25 -10.00 17.62 25.05
N GLY A 26 -9.40 18.72 25.49
CA GLY A 26 -9.53 20.02 24.83
C GLY A 26 -8.99 20.03 23.40
N LEU A 27 -7.85 19.38 23.14
CA LEU A 27 -7.28 19.25 21.79
C LEU A 27 -8.15 18.41 20.85
N CYS A 28 -8.88 17.44 21.39
CA CYS A 28 -9.83 16.61 20.65
C CYS A 28 -11.21 17.24 20.47
N TYR A 29 -11.51 18.39 21.08
CA TYR A 29 -12.87 18.94 21.20
C TYR A 29 -13.85 17.93 21.84
N TYR A 30 -13.40 17.21 22.87
CA TYR A 30 -14.17 16.16 23.52
C TYR A 30 -14.57 16.57 24.94
N GLU A 31 -15.87 16.76 25.18
CA GLU A 31 -16.36 17.31 26.45
C GLU A 31 -16.54 16.26 27.56
N LYS A 32 -16.68 14.98 27.19
CA LYS A 32 -16.94 13.91 28.15
C LYS A 32 -15.67 13.55 28.93
N LYS A 33 -15.81 13.25 30.22
CA LYS A 33 -14.76 12.64 31.05
C LYS A 33 -14.57 11.16 30.70
N ALA A 34 -14.10 10.91 29.49
CA ALA A 34 -13.77 9.59 28.97
C ALA A 34 -12.64 9.71 27.94
N PHE A 35 -12.06 8.55 27.57
CA PHE A 35 -11.04 8.46 26.54
C PHE A 35 -11.50 9.10 25.21
N PRO A 36 -10.80 10.12 24.68
CA PRO A 36 -11.28 10.90 23.54
C PRO A 36 -10.90 10.32 22.17
N GLY A 37 -10.14 9.23 22.13
CA GLY A 37 -9.75 8.59 20.86
C GLY A 37 -10.94 8.07 20.05
N SER A 38 -10.73 7.87 18.75
CA SER A 38 -11.76 7.34 17.84
C SER A 38 -12.03 5.86 18.14
N HIS A 39 -13.30 5.47 18.23
CA HIS A 39 -13.73 4.11 18.51
C HIS A 39 -14.42 3.49 17.28
N PRO A 40 -13.89 2.37 16.76
CA PRO A 40 -14.51 1.66 15.65
C PRO A 40 -15.81 0.97 16.06
N VAL A 41 -16.79 0.97 15.16
CA VAL A 41 -18.02 0.17 15.26
C VAL A 41 -17.86 -1.16 14.53
N SER A 42 -18.53 -2.20 15.01
CA SER A 42 -18.46 -3.51 14.35
C SER A 42 -19.07 -3.45 12.96
N PHE A 43 -18.40 -4.12 12.02
CA PHE A 43 -18.85 -4.23 10.64
C PHE A 43 -20.22 -4.94 10.59
N ALA A 44 -21.22 -4.28 10.01
CA ALA A 44 -22.57 -4.78 9.89
C ALA A 44 -23.12 -4.64 8.45
N ARG A 45 -24.30 -5.18 8.16
CA ARG A 45 -24.91 -5.16 6.82
C ARG A 45 -25.03 -3.74 6.23
N ASN A 46 -25.40 -2.77 7.05
CA ASN A 46 -25.50 -1.35 6.65
C ASN A 46 -24.13 -0.67 6.47
N SER A 47 -23.03 -1.32 6.87
CA SER A 47 -21.68 -0.81 6.66
C SER A 47 -21.23 -0.99 5.21
N MET A 48 -21.83 -1.94 4.48
CA MET A 48 -21.54 -2.18 3.06
C MET A 48 -21.82 -0.95 2.20
N SER A 49 -22.96 -0.29 2.41
CA SER A 49 -23.27 0.94 1.69
C SER A 49 -22.25 2.03 2.00
N LYS A 50 -21.72 2.11 3.22
CA LYS A 50 -20.67 3.07 3.59
C LYS A 50 -19.39 2.86 2.78
N ILE A 51 -18.92 1.61 2.67
CA ILE A 51 -17.71 1.26 1.91
C ILE A 51 -17.89 1.42 0.41
N GLN A 52 -19.09 1.14 -0.12
CA GLN A 52 -19.37 1.33 -1.55
C GLN A 52 -19.48 2.81 -1.94
N LEU A 53 -19.94 3.66 -1.02
CA LEU A 53 -20.18 5.08 -1.27
C LEU A 53 -18.97 5.96 -0.98
N ASN A 54 -18.10 5.57 -0.05
CA ASN A 54 -16.95 6.37 0.38
C ASN A 54 -15.63 5.65 0.12
N SER A 55 -14.55 6.42 -0.03
CA SER A 55 -13.20 5.85 -0.09
C SER A 55 -12.73 5.40 1.29
N TYR A 56 -12.28 4.16 1.37
CA TYR A 56 -11.72 3.54 2.57
C TYR A 56 -10.31 3.04 2.30
N VAL A 57 -9.49 3.03 3.36
CA VAL A 57 -8.29 2.20 3.47
C VAL A 57 -8.54 1.11 4.50
N VAL A 58 -7.77 0.03 4.42
CA VAL A 58 -7.87 -1.11 5.34
C VAL A 58 -6.49 -1.42 5.92
N CYS A 59 -6.45 -1.78 7.20
CA CYS A 59 -5.26 -2.34 7.83
C CYS A 59 -5.66 -3.56 8.66
N GLU A 60 -4.67 -4.34 9.07
CA GLU A 60 -4.90 -5.36 10.09
C GLU A 60 -5.30 -4.73 11.43
N LYS A 61 -6.09 -5.46 12.21
CA LYS A 61 -6.48 -5.07 13.56
C LYS A 61 -5.53 -5.71 14.58
N SER A 62 -4.60 -4.91 15.05
CA SER A 62 -3.66 -5.35 16.06
C SER A 62 -4.37 -5.66 17.38
N ASP A 63 -3.76 -6.55 18.14
CA ASP A 63 -4.15 -6.89 19.50
C ASP A 63 -3.14 -6.26 20.48
N GLY A 64 -3.31 -4.96 20.72
CA GLY A 64 -2.48 -4.18 21.62
C GLY A 64 -3.29 -3.30 22.59
N ILE A 65 -2.57 -2.43 23.33
CA ILE A 65 -3.19 -1.47 24.24
C ILE A 65 -3.38 -0.15 23.51
N ARG A 66 -4.65 0.21 23.27
CA ARG A 66 -5.02 1.52 22.68
C ARG A 66 -4.52 2.65 23.56
N ALA A 67 -3.77 3.58 22.97
CA ALA A 67 -3.27 4.76 23.67
C ALA A 67 -3.22 5.99 22.74
N LEU A 68 -3.40 7.17 23.31
CA LEU A 68 -3.01 8.42 22.67
C LEU A 68 -1.57 8.75 23.06
N LEU A 69 -0.77 9.22 22.12
CA LEU A 69 0.56 9.76 22.39
C LEU A 69 0.49 11.29 22.39
N PHE A 70 0.86 11.89 23.52
CA PHE A 70 0.85 13.33 23.72
C PHE A 70 2.25 13.85 24.02
N ALA A 71 2.78 14.74 23.17
CA ALA A 71 4.07 15.39 23.38
C ALA A 71 3.88 16.87 23.73
N ALA A 72 4.37 17.26 24.90
CA ALA A 72 4.32 18.62 25.39
C ALA A 72 5.37 18.87 26.48
N SER A 73 5.92 20.09 26.50
CA SER A 73 6.86 20.58 27.51
C SER A 73 8.09 19.68 27.65
N GLY A 74 8.60 19.18 26.52
CA GLY A 74 9.75 18.27 26.46
C GLY A 74 9.50 16.86 27.00
N CYS A 75 8.25 16.52 27.33
CA CYS A 75 7.85 15.18 27.77
C CYS A 75 6.90 14.53 26.76
N VAL A 76 6.92 13.20 26.72
CA VAL A 76 5.99 12.39 25.92
C VAL A 76 5.22 11.46 26.84
N PHE A 77 3.90 11.45 26.68
CA PHE A 77 2.97 10.71 27.50
C PHE A 77 2.14 9.76 26.64
N LEU A 78 1.89 8.55 27.14
CA LEU A 78 0.86 7.64 26.66
C LEU A 78 -0.37 7.77 27.57
N ILE A 79 -1.54 7.93 26.97
CA ILE A 79 -2.82 8.02 27.66
C ILE A 79 -3.66 6.81 27.23
N GLY A 80 -3.97 5.93 28.17
CA GLY A 80 -4.73 4.71 27.91
C GLY A 80 -6.24 4.90 27.96
N ARG A 81 -6.97 3.84 27.62
CA ARG A 81 -8.44 3.84 27.62
C ARG A 81 -9.05 3.97 29.02
N LYS A 82 -8.34 3.53 30.07
CA LYS A 82 -8.77 3.71 31.47
C LYS A 82 -8.33 5.09 32.03
N GLU A 83 -7.88 5.98 31.15
CA GLU A 83 -7.37 7.32 31.46
C GLU A 83 -6.11 7.32 32.34
N GLU A 84 -5.39 6.20 32.37
CA GLU A 84 -4.06 6.10 32.92
C GLU A 84 -3.06 6.89 32.06
N VAL A 85 -2.13 7.59 32.70
CA VAL A 85 -1.12 8.43 32.04
C VAL A 85 0.27 7.93 32.39
N HIS A 86 1.04 7.52 31.38
CA HIS A 86 2.39 7.02 31.51
C HIS A 86 3.37 7.92 30.78
N LYS A 87 4.48 8.30 31.41
CA LYS A 87 5.58 9.03 30.76
C LYS A 87 6.54 8.02 30.12
N ILE A 88 6.82 8.20 28.83
CA ILE A 88 7.77 7.36 28.08
C ILE A 88 9.05 8.13 27.79
N ASN A 89 10.18 7.41 27.74
CA ASN A 89 11.47 7.99 27.41
C ASN A 89 11.67 8.00 25.89
N ILE A 90 11.13 9.03 25.21
CA ILE A 90 11.39 9.30 23.79
C ILE A 90 11.44 10.80 23.54
N ARG A 91 12.36 11.22 22.66
CA ARG A 91 12.47 12.59 22.19
C ARG A 91 11.86 12.71 20.80
N LEU A 92 10.94 13.67 20.66
CA LEU A 92 10.28 13.97 19.40
C LEU A 92 10.72 15.37 18.93
N PRO A 93 11.71 15.48 18.03
CA PRO A 93 12.17 16.77 17.52
C PRO A 93 11.19 17.36 16.49
N VAL A 94 11.30 18.66 16.27
CA VAL A 94 10.59 19.37 15.21
C VAL A 94 11.32 19.19 13.88
N ARG A 95 10.56 18.97 12.80
CA ARG A 95 11.11 18.86 11.45
C ARG A 95 11.91 20.11 11.09
N GLY A 96 13.19 19.91 10.77
CA GLY A 96 14.10 21.00 10.39
C GLY A 96 14.76 21.74 11.57
N ALA A 97 14.41 21.40 12.82
CA ALA A 97 14.98 21.98 14.03
C ALA A 97 15.19 20.89 15.10
N SER A 98 16.25 20.08 14.97
CA SER A 98 16.53 18.94 15.87
C SER A 98 16.69 19.32 17.35
N SER A 99 17.02 20.57 17.67
CA SER A 99 17.12 21.08 19.04
C SER A 99 15.77 21.42 19.69
N GLU A 100 14.72 21.61 18.88
CA GLU A 100 13.37 21.93 19.37
C GLU A 100 12.52 20.66 19.44
N LEU A 101 11.74 20.52 20.51
CA LEU A 101 10.86 19.36 20.72
C LEU A 101 9.41 19.69 20.34
N GLN A 102 8.69 18.65 19.93
CA GLN A 102 7.27 18.68 19.62
C GLN A 102 6.47 19.24 20.81
N GLN A 103 5.52 20.14 20.50
CA GLN A 103 4.71 20.81 21.49
C GLN A 103 3.24 20.75 21.11
N LEU A 104 2.40 20.23 22.02
CA LEU A 104 0.99 19.96 21.77
C LEU A 104 0.76 19.05 20.56
N THR A 105 1.63 18.05 20.38
CA THR A 105 1.43 17.01 19.37
C THR A 105 0.62 15.88 20.00
N LEU A 106 -0.45 15.47 19.34
CA LEU A 106 -1.38 14.45 19.80
C LEU A 106 -1.68 13.47 18.66
N LEU A 107 -1.26 12.22 18.85
CA LEU A 107 -1.43 11.12 17.90
C LEU A 107 -2.33 10.05 18.50
N ASP A 108 -3.15 9.42 17.66
CA ASP A 108 -4.02 8.30 18.04
C ASP A 108 -3.44 6.99 17.52
N GLY A 109 -3.29 5.99 18.37
CA GLY A 109 -2.51 4.80 18.04
C GLY A 109 -2.68 3.65 19.04
N GLU A 110 -1.79 2.68 18.96
CA GLU A 110 -1.84 1.47 19.77
C GLU A 110 -0.44 0.98 20.09
N VAL A 111 -0.26 0.51 21.33
CA VAL A 111 0.98 -0.14 21.75
C VAL A 111 0.86 -1.63 21.49
N VAL A 112 1.79 -2.19 20.70
CA VAL A 112 1.90 -3.63 20.41
C VAL A 112 3.23 -4.17 20.94
N TRP A 113 3.30 -5.48 21.15
CA TRP A 113 4.52 -6.19 21.55
C TRP A 113 4.92 -7.16 20.44
N ASP A 114 5.99 -6.81 19.75
CA ASP A 114 6.59 -7.65 18.73
C ASP A 114 7.41 -8.77 19.37
N THR A 115 7.33 -9.96 18.79
CA THR A 115 8.18 -11.11 19.14
C THR A 115 9.13 -11.38 18.00
N LEU A 116 10.41 -11.07 18.19
CA LEU A 116 11.47 -11.25 17.22
C LEU A 116 12.33 -12.46 17.61
N PHE A 117 12.83 -13.17 16.60
CA PHE A 117 13.78 -14.28 16.77
C PHE A 117 15.13 -13.83 16.20
N GLU A 118 16.05 -13.43 17.06
CA GLU A 118 17.43 -13.07 16.69
C GLU A 118 18.39 -14.01 17.44
N ASP A 119 19.34 -14.63 16.73
CA ASP A 119 20.39 -15.49 17.31
C ASP A 119 19.90 -16.57 18.30
N ASN A 120 18.77 -17.23 17.99
CA ASN A 120 18.07 -18.20 18.87
C ASN A 120 17.55 -17.64 20.20
N VAL A 121 17.47 -16.32 20.33
CA VAL A 121 16.88 -15.61 21.47
C VAL A 121 15.56 -14.97 21.04
N ILE A 122 14.53 -15.13 21.88
CA ILE A 122 13.25 -14.45 21.69
C ILE A 122 13.35 -13.07 22.32
N ILE A 123 13.27 -12.04 21.50
CA ILE A 123 13.29 -10.64 21.93
C ILE A 123 11.87 -10.08 21.85
N HIS A 124 11.44 -9.38 22.90
CA HIS A 124 10.15 -8.69 22.94
C HIS A 124 10.34 -7.18 22.90
N CYS A 125 9.84 -6.52 21.86
CA CYS A 125 9.96 -5.08 21.68
C CYS A 125 8.58 -4.42 21.70
N ALA A 126 8.40 -3.41 22.54
CA ALA A 126 7.19 -2.59 22.53
C ALA A 126 7.27 -1.57 21.38
N ARG A 127 6.17 -1.39 20.65
CA ARG A 127 6.06 -0.42 19.55
C ARG A 127 4.73 0.33 19.64
N TYR A 128 4.76 1.62 19.35
CA TYR A 128 3.58 2.46 19.20
C TYR A 128 3.25 2.64 17.73
N LEU A 129 2.11 2.08 17.29
CA LEU A 129 1.61 2.19 15.94
C LEU A 129 0.65 3.38 15.84
N VAL A 130 1.01 4.38 15.03
CA VAL A 130 0.20 5.57 14.78
C VAL A 130 -0.90 5.25 13.77
N TYR A 131 -2.16 5.43 14.17
CA TYR A 131 -3.34 5.21 13.33
C TYR A 131 -3.90 6.52 12.78
N ASP A 132 -3.73 7.63 13.48
CA ASP A 132 -4.20 8.95 13.06
C ASP A 132 -3.45 10.09 13.78
N ALA A 133 -3.53 11.30 13.22
CA ALA A 133 -2.96 12.52 13.79
C ALA A 133 -4.05 13.54 14.12
N ILE A 134 -4.12 13.97 15.38
CA ILE A 134 -5.14 14.92 15.85
C ILE A 134 -4.58 16.35 15.83
N VAL A 135 -3.37 16.52 16.36
CA VAL A 135 -2.63 17.80 16.41
C VAL A 135 -1.15 17.52 16.19
N ILE A 136 -0.46 18.33 15.39
CA ILE A 136 0.98 18.25 15.18
C ILE A 136 1.58 19.63 15.41
N HIS A 137 2.50 19.73 16.37
CA HIS A 137 3.18 20.97 16.76
C HIS A 137 2.24 22.19 16.81
N ARG A 138 1.22 22.13 17.69
CA ARG A 138 0.19 23.17 17.86
C ARG A 138 -0.77 23.36 16.67
N HIS A 139 -0.57 22.67 15.55
CA HIS A 139 -1.44 22.74 14.37
C HIS A 139 -2.53 21.67 14.42
N HIS A 140 -3.80 22.09 14.34
CA HIS A 140 -4.93 21.17 14.41
C HIS A 140 -5.13 20.45 13.06
N MET A 141 -5.08 19.11 13.10
CA MET A 141 -5.21 18.25 11.92
C MET A 141 -6.65 17.76 11.70
N HIS A 142 -7.58 18.06 12.61
CA HIS A 142 -8.97 17.58 12.64
C HIS A 142 -9.67 17.56 11.27
N ASN A 143 -9.62 18.67 10.52
CA ASN A 143 -10.39 18.88 9.30
C ASN A 143 -9.75 18.31 8.03
N TYR A 144 -8.49 17.87 8.09
CA TYR A 144 -7.80 17.28 6.94
C TYR A 144 -8.33 15.86 6.67
N ASN A 145 -8.11 15.33 5.47
CA ASN A 145 -8.42 13.93 5.19
C ASN A 145 -7.40 12.99 5.85
N LEU A 146 -7.71 11.70 5.98
CA LEU A 146 -6.85 10.73 6.68
C LEU A 146 -5.42 10.70 6.12
N ILE A 147 -5.24 10.72 4.80
CA ILE A 147 -3.91 10.60 4.17
C ILE A 147 -3.04 11.79 4.55
N ASP A 148 -3.58 13.01 4.51
CA ASP A 148 -2.85 14.22 4.90
C ASP A 148 -2.45 14.17 6.39
N ARG A 149 -3.35 13.67 7.27
CA ARG A 149 -3.07 13.50 8.70
C ARG A 149 -1.93 12.50 8.93
N LEU A 150 -1.96 11.35 8.24
CA LEU A 150 -0.92 10.32 8.31
C LEU A 150 0.43 10.81 7.73
N CYS A 151 0.42 11.49 6.58
CA CYS A 151 1.62 12.07 5.98
C CYS A 151 2.28 13.09 6.91
N SER A 152 1.49 13.88 7.62
CA SER A 152 2.02 14.86 8.59
C SER A 152 2.60 14.14 9.81
N ALA A 153 1.92 13.12 10.36
CA ALA A 153 2.50 12.31 11.45
C ALA A 153 3.84 11.69 11.05
N TYR A 154 3.92 11.14 9.84
CA TYR A 154 5.16 10.56 9.35
C TYR A 154 6.27 11.59 9.15
N SER A 155 6.02 12.62 8.34
CA SER A 155 7.07 13.56 7.92
C SER A 155 7.47 14.56 9.00
N ASP A 156 6.56 14.91 9.92
CA ASP A 156 6.80 15.95 10.91
C ASP A 156 7.06 15.41 12.33
N VAL A 157 6.75 14.14 12.61
CA VAL A 157 6.97 13.52 13.93
C VAL A 157 7.88 12.30 13.86
N ILE A 158 7.53 11.29 13.05
CA ILE A 158 8.25 10.02 13.01
C ILE A 158 9.63 10.19 12.34
N GLN A 159 9.66 10.72 11.11
CA GLN A 159 10.89 10.86 10.35
C GLN A 159 11.95 11.74 11.07
N PRO A 160 11.59 12.89 11.69
CA PRO A 160 12.55 13.67 12.46
C PRO A 160 13.09 12.92 13.68
N ALA A 161 12.27 12.12 14.37
CA ALA A 161 12.71 11.33 15.52
C ALA A 161 13.82 10.33 15.11
N TYR A 162 13.70 9.67 13.97
CA TYR A 162 14.65 8.65 13.52
C TYR A 162 15.83 9.14 12.68
N ARG A 163 15.95 10.45 12.43
CA ARG A 163 17.03 11.00 11.61
C ARG A 163 18.38 11.03 12.34
N ASP A 164 18.37 11.25 13.66
CA ASP A 164 19.56 11.26 14.54
C ASP A 164 19.40 10.22 15.66
N THR A 165 19.66 8.95 15.34
CA THR A 165 19.47 7.79 16.24
C THR A 165 20.25 7.87 17.55
N GLU A 166 21.38 8.59 17.59
CA GLU A 166 22.17 8.79 18.82
C GLU A 166 21.48 9.68 19.87
N SER A 167 20.35 10.34 19.53
CA SER A 167 19.66 11.31 20.39
C SER A 167 18.21 10.96 20.73
N LEU A 168 17.73 9.79 20.31
CA LEU A 168 16.30 9.40 20.39
C LEU A 168 15.82 9.14 21.83
N TYR A 169 16.73 8.65 22.66
CA TYR A 169 16.47 8.21 24.02
C TYR A 169 17.32 9.00 25.01
N ASP A 170 16.78 9.32 26.18
CA ASP A 170 17.61 9.80 27.29
C ASP A 170 18.49 8.63 27.77
N PRO A 171 19.83 8.74 27.71
CA PRO A 171 20.74 7.66 28.11
C PRO A 171 20.58 7.22 29.57
N ASN A 172 19.94 8.05 30.39
CA ASN A 172 19.74 7.78 31.82
C ASN A 172 18.59 6.81 32.12
N ASP A 173 17.76 6.43 31.13
CA ASP A 173 16.61 5.52 31.31
C ASP A 173 16.41 4.57 30.09
N PRO A 174 17.36 3.64 29.84
CA PRO A 174 17.37 2.80 28.64
C PRO A 174 16.26 1.73 28.60
N ASP A 175 15.67 1.37 29.75
CA ASP A 175 14.66 0.31 29.84
C ASP A 175 13.23 0.80 29.51
N ASN A 176 13.05 2.10 29.28
CA ASN A 176 11.75 2.76 29.14
C ASN A 176 11.52 3.37 27.73
N THR A 177 12.14 2.76 26.72
CA THR A 177 12.09 3.21 25.33
C THR A 177 10.98 2.48 24.55
N ILE A 178 10.32 3.19 23.64
CA ILE A 178 9.32 2.63 22.73
C ILE A 178 9.54 3.19 21.33
N ASP A 179 9.54 2.32 20.33
CA ASP A 179 9.62 2.76 18.94
C ASP A 179 8.26 3.25 18.43
N ILE A 180 8.25 4.26 17.58
CA ILE A 180 7.05 4.82 16.97
C ILE A 180 7.05 4.53 15.47
N TYR A 181 6.01 3.86 15.00
CA TYR A 181 5.82 3.54 13.59
C TYR A 181 4.48 4.06 13.08
N LEU A 182 4.43 4.42 11.80
CA LEU A 182 3.16 4.63 11.12
C LEU A 182 2.55 3.26 10.83
N LYS A 183 1.26 3.10 11.07
CA LYS A 183 0.56 1.88 10.67
C LYS A 183 0.49 1.78 9.15
N ASP A 184 0.70 0.57 8.63
CA ASP A 184 0.52 0.31 7.20
C ASP A 184 -0.95 0.25 6.84
N PHE A 185 -1.35 1.09 5.89
CA PHE A 185 -2.70 1.15 5.34
C PHE A 185 -2.68 0.71 3.88
N TYR A 186 -3.61 -0.16 3.52
CA TYR A 186 -3.72 -0.77 2.20
C TYR A 186 -5.05 -0.38 1.53
N SER A 187 -5.13 -0.61 0.23
CA SER A 187 -6.40 -0.49 -0.49
C SER A 187 -7.35 -1.61 -0.06
N ILE A 188 -8.65 -1.32 -0.02
CA ILE A 188 -9.68 -2.34 0.27
C ILE A 188 -9.67 -3.53 -0.71
N ARG A 189 -8.97 -3.40 -1.84
CA ARG A 189 -8.80 -4.47 -2.83
C ARG A 189 -7.80 -5.53 -2.35
N ASP A 190 -6.93 -5.19 -1.40
CA ASP A 190 -5.79 -6.01 -0.99
C ASP A 190 -6.08 -6.83 0.27
N VAL A 191 -7.35 -6.91 0.70
CA VAL A 191 -7.77 -7.63 1.92
C VAL A 191 -7.22 -9.07 1.96
N LYS A 192 -7.21 -9.77 0.82
CA LYS A 192 -6.62 -11.14 0.73
C LYS A 192 -5.14 -11.18 1.06
N ALA A 193 -4.39 -10.15 0.68
CA ALA A 193 -2.97 -10.06 0.98
C ALA A 193 -2.75 -9.75 2.47
N ILE A 194 -3.59 -8.88 3.04
CA ILE A 194 -3.56 -8.55 4.47
C ILE A 194 -3.87 -9.78 5.33
N GLU A 195 -4.83 -10.63 4.94
CA GLU A 195 -5.11 -11.88 5.66
C GLU A 195 -3.92 -12.84 5.68
N LYS A 196 -3.08 -12.82 4.65
CA LYS A 196 -1.82 -13.58 4.64
C LYS A 196 -0.76 -12.88 5.50
N LEU A 197 -0.70 -11.55 5.45
CA LEU A 197 0.22 -10.72 6.23
C LEU A 197 -0.01 -10.90 7.73
N ILE A 198 -1.26 -10.97 8.19
CA ILE A 198 -1.65 -11.20 9.59
C ILE A 198 -0.98 -12.46 10.19
N LYS A 199 -0.62 -13.45 9.36
CA LYS A 199 0.02 -14.69 9.82
C LYS A 199 1.53 -14.57 10.01
N VAL A 200 2.16 -13.52 9.50
CA VAL A 200 3.63 -13.35 9.48
C VAL A 200 4.09 -12.08 10.19
N ILE A 201 3.17 -11.20 10.61
CA ILE A 201 3.52 -10.03 11.42
C ILE A 201 4.02 -10.44 12.82
N PRO A 202 4.94 -9.66 13.41
CA PRO A 202 5.60 -10.03 14.67
C PRO A 202 4.73 -9.84 15.93
N HIS A 203 3.54 -9.26 15.80
CA HIS A 203 2.56 -9.08 16.88
C HIS A 203 1.23 -9.75 16.55
N LEU A 204 0.41 -9.97 17.57
CA LEU A 204 -0.92 -10.54 17.42
C LEU A 204 -1.86 -9.57 16.67
N SER A 205 -2.66 -10.12 15.76
CA SER A 205 -3.73 -9.42 15.06
C SER A 205 -4.95 -10.33 14.96
N ASP A 206 -6.13 -9.78 15.23
CA ASP A 206 -7.38 -10.51 15.37
C ASP A 206 -8.47 -10.08 14.37
N GLY A 207 -8.11 -9.28 13.35
CA GLY A 207 -9.08 -8.80 12.38
C GLY A 207 -8.59 -7.72 11.43
N LEU A 208 -9.53 -6.89 10.99
CA LEU A 208 -9.32 -5.79 10.04
C LEU A 208 -9.99 -4.51 10.56
N ILE A 209 -9.37 -3.37 10.27
CA ILE A 209 -9.95 -2.04 10.47
C ILE A 209 -10.13 -1.36 9.12
N PHE A 210 -11.32 -0.81 8.86
CA PHE A 210 -11.61 -0.01 7.69
C PHE A 210 -11.77 1.46 8.11
N THR A 211 -10.86 2.30 7.63
CA THR A 211 -10.82 3.73 7.96
C THR A 211 -11.23 4.56 6.76
N PRO A 212 -12.23 5.47 6.90
CA PRO A 212 -12.66 6.32 5.80
C PRO A 212 -11.62 7.41 5.51
N VAL A 213 -11.31 7.63 4.23
CA VAL A 213 -10.25 8.55 3.81
C VAL A 213 -10.69 10.01 3.90
N ALA A 214 -11.83 10.35 3.29
CA ALA A 214 -12.27 11.74 3.12
C ALA A 214 -12.87 12.38 4.38
N LYS A 215 -13.02 11.63 5.48
CA LYS A 215 -13.70 12.08 6.69
C LYS A 215 -12.72 12.75 7.65
N LYS A 216 -13.18 13.79 8.33
CA LYS A 216 -12.48 14.45 9.44
C LYS A 216 -12.32 13.50 10.63
N TYR A 217 -11.31 13.74 11.47
CA TYR A 217 -11.13 12.98 12.71
C TYR A 217 -12.33 13.18 13.64
N THR A 218 -12.91 12.10 14.17
CA THR A 218 -14.12 12.16 15.01
C THR A 218 -13.86 11.47 16.36
N PRO A 219 -13.75 12.23 17.46
CA PRO A 219 -13.49 11.65 18.78
C PRO A 219 -14.68 10.82 19.29
N GLY A 220 -14.41 9.82 20.13
CA GLY A 220 -15.46 8.93 20.65
C GLY A 220 -15.93 7.92 19.61
N THR A 221 -17.21 7.53 19.63
CA THR A 221 -17.76 6.58 18.66
C THR A 221 -17.81 7.19 17.28
N PHE A 222 -17.14 6.54 16.32
CA PHE A 222 -17.14 6.99 14.93
C PHE A 222 -17.77 5.93 14.02
N ASP A 223 -19.01 6.18 13.61
CA ASP A 223 -19.82 5.20 12.88
C ASP A 223 -19.25 4.80 11.52
N ASP A 224 -18.42 5.64 10.89
CA ASP A 224 -17.79 5.32 9.61
C ASP A 224 -16.46 4.56 9.79
N LEU A 225 -15.89 4.48 11.00
CA LEU A 225 -14.70 3.67 11.30
C LEU A 225 -15.13 2.26 11.69
N LEU A 226 -14.78 1.26 10.89
CA LEU A 226 -15.33 -0.09 11.01
C LEU A 226 -14.26 -1.09 11.48
N LYS A 227 -14.65 -2.02 12.35
CA LYS A 227 -13.83 -3.19 12.71
C LYS A 227 -14.50 -4.48 12.28
N TRP A 228 -13.73 -5.39 11.74
CA TRP A 228 -14.15 -6.75 11.41
C TRP A 228 -13.21 -7.75 12.06
N LYS A 229 -13.74 -8.90 12.50
CA LYS A 229 -12.96 -10.03 12.99
C LYS A 229 -13.44 -11.31 12.33
N PRO A 230 -12.56 -12.32 12.12
CA PRO A 230 -12.96 -13.65 11.66
C PRO A 230 -14.09 -14.25 12.50
N PRO A 231 -15.02 -15.02 11.89
CA PRO A 231 -16.14 -15.62 12.61
C PRO A 231 -15.73 -16.47 13.83
N HIS A 232 -14.61 -17.18 13.74
CA HIS A 232 -14.09 -18.00 14.84
C HIS A 232 -13.51 -17.18 16.00
N LEU A 233 -13.19 -15.89 15.78
CA LEU A 233 -12.75 -14.96 16.82
C LEU A 233 -13.90 -14.10 17.37
N ASN A 234 -15.13 -14.33 16.89
CA ASN A 234 -16.33 -13.71 17.44
C ASN A 234 -17.14 -14.79 18.18
N THR A 235 -17.21 -14.67 19.51
CA THR A 235 -17.96 -15.61 20.36
C THR A 235 -19.31 -15.04 20.79
N VAL A 236 -20.33 -15.89 20.81
CA VAL A 236 -21.66 -15.57 21.34
C VAL A 236 -21.95 -16.45 22.53
N ASP A 237 -22.42 -15.85 23.62
CA ASP A 237 -22.96 -16.59 24.76
C ASP A 237 -24.41 -17.01 24.45
N PHE A 238 -24.63 -18.29 24.20
CA PHE A 238 -25.96 -18.89 24.06
C PHE A 238 -26.42 -19.50 25.36
N SER A 239 -27.74 -19.58 25.54
CA SER A 239 -28.33 -20.43 26.55
C SER A 239 -28.68 -21.76 25.90
N VAL A 240 -28.35 -22.87 26.53
CA VAL A 240 -28.47 -24.20 25.94
C VAL A 240 -29.48 -25.05 26.72
N ASP A 241 -30.38 -25.70 26.00
CA ASP A 241 -31.26 -26.76 26.53
C ASP A 241 -30.99 -28.08 25.81
N VAL A 242 -31.02 -29.17 26.56
CA VAL A 242 -30.83 -30.52 26.01
C VAL A 242 -32.17 -31.06 25.51
N ILE A 243 -32.19 -31.54 24.27
CA ILE A 243 -33.30 -32.24 23.66
C ILE A 243 -33.13 -33.74 23.96
N TYR A 244 -34.14 -34.30 24.63
CA TYR A 244 -34.21 -35.73 24.95
C TYR A 244 -35.12 -36.46 23.96
N ASP A 245 -34.81 -37.73 23.68
CA ASP A 245 -35.71 -38.60 22.92
C ASP A 245 -36.84 -39.21 23.79
N GLU A 246 -37.70 -40.02 23.18
CA GLU A 246 -38.82 -40.69 23.86
C GLU A 246 -38.37 -41.66 24.97
N LYS A 247 -37.10 -42.08 24.96
CA LYS A 247 -36.48 -42.91 26.00
C LYS A 247 -35.75 -42.07 27.06
N ASN A 248 -35.95 -40.75 27.03
CA ASN A 248 -35.31 -39.77 27.92
C ASN A 248 -33.77 -39.81 27.82
N CYS A 249 -33.22 -40.18 26.66
CA CYS A 249 -31.80 -40.09 26.35
C CYS A 249 -31.48 -38.74 25.70
N PRO A 250 -30.43 -38.02 26.15
CA PRO A 250 -30.04 -36.74 25.56
C PRO A 250 -29.51 -36.96 24.13
N ARG A 251 -30.05 -36.22 23.17
CA ARG A 251 -29.68 -36.33 21.74
C ARG A 251 -28.91 -35.13 21.23
N PHE A 252 -29.52 -33.96 21.35
CA PHE A 252 -28.97 -32.71 20.81
C PHE A 252 -29.12 -31.58 21.81
N MET A 253 -28.40 -30.49 21.57
CA MET A 253 -28.44 -29.30 22.40
C MET A 253 -28.94 -28.13 21.56
N GLU A 254 -30.03 -27.51 21.98
CA GLU A 254 -30.67 -26.41 21.25
C GLU A 254 -30.23 -25.06 21.81
N LEU A 255 -29.97 -24.11 20.91
CA LEU A 255 -29.47 -22.78 21.25
C LEU A 255 -30.62 -21.78 21.46
N TYR A 256 -30.47 -20.92 22.47
CA TYR A 256 -31.41 -19.87 22.86
C TYR A 256 -30.71 -18.53 23.04
N VAL A 257 -31.44 -17.45 22.71
CA VAL A 257 -30.96 -16.06 22.70
C VAL A 257 -31.97 -15.13 23.38
N LEU A 258 -31.60 -13.89 23.71
CA LEU A 258 -32.54 -12.88 24.21
C LEU A 258 -33.16 -12.05 23.09
N ARG A 259 -34.48 -11.97 23.03
CA ARG A 259 -35.23 -11.03 22.19
C ARG A 259 -36.16 -10.20 23.08
N TYR A 260 -35.92 -8.88 23.11
CA TYR A 260 -36.63 -7.94 23.99
C TYR A 260 -36.66 -8.35 25.47
N GLY A 261 -35.55 -8.91 25.96
CA GLY A 261 -35.42 -9.37 27.35
C GLY A 261 -35.99 -10.77 27.62
N THR A 262 -36.67 -11.37 26.64
CA THR A 262 -37.22 -12.74 26.77
C THR A 262 -36.32 -13.75 26.09
N ARG A 263 -36.10 -14.90 26.75
CA ARG A 263 -35.37 -16.04 26.18
C ARG A 263 -36.22 -16.68 25.08
N VAL A 264 -35.68 -16.72 23.86
CA VAL A 264 -36.34 -17.30 22.68
C VAL A 264 -35.44 -18.35 22.03
N ARG A 265 -36.06 -19.37 21.43
CA ARG A 265 -35.36 -20.41 20.66
C ARG A 265 -34.68 -19.79 19.45
N TYR A 266 -33.39 -20.05 19.27
CA TYR A 266 -32.63 -19.60 18.10
C TYR A 266 -32.86 -20.49 16.86
N SER A 267 -33.32 -21.72 17.08
CA SER A 267 -33.61 -22.72 16.04
C SER A 267 -32.37 -23.28 15.33
N GLU A 268 -31.23 -23.26 16.01
CA GLU A 268 -30.03 -24.01 15.63
C GLU A 268 -29.57 -24.91 16.77
N LEU A 269 -28.82 -25.95 16.41
CA LEU A 269 -28.25 -26.90 17.34
C LEU A 269 -26.77 -26.62 17.56
N LEU A 270 -26.31 -26.91 18.77
CA LEU A 270 -24.89 -26.90 19.09
C LEU A 270 -24.20 -28.08 18.39
N SER A 271 -23.05 -27.82 17.78
CA SER A 271 -22.29 -28.86 17.08
C SER A 271 -21.73 -29.88 18.07
N PRO A 272 -21.83 -31.20 17.81
CA PRO A 272 -21.45 -32.27 18.73
C PRO A 272 -19.93 -32.53 18.75
N TYR A 273 -19.14 -31.48 18.99
CA TYR A 273 -17.68 -31.52 18.95
C TYR A 273 -17.08 -30.74 20.14
N GLY A 274 -15.87 -31.13 20.54
CA GLY A 274 -15.13 -30.47 21.62
C GLY A 274 -15.41 -31.04 23.01
N GLU A 275 -14.52 -30.72 23.95
CA GLU A 275 -14.60 -31.21 25.33
C GLU A 275 -15.81 -30.64 26.08
N VAL A 276 -16.18 -29.38 25.81
CA VAL A 276 -17.34 -28.74 26.44
C VAL A 276 -18.65 -29.43 26.04
N TYR A 277 -18.79 -29.84 24.78
CA TYR A 277 -19.97 -30.60 24.36
C TYR A 277 -20.06 -31.95 25.07
N LYS A 278 -18.91 -32.65 25.21
CA LYS A 278 -18.86 -33.92 25.96
C LYS A 278 -19.23 -33.72 27.42
N GLU A 279 -18.70 -32.68 28.07
CA GLU A 279 -19.01 -32.34 29.45
C GLU A 279 -20.51 -32.07 29.64
N LEU A 280 -21.10 -31.26 28.75
CA LEU A 280 -22.55 -31.01 28.76
C LEU A 280 -23.36 -32.29 28.52
N LEU A 281 -22.91 -33.17 27.63
CA LEU A 281 -23.57 -34.45 27.35
C LEU A 281 -23.50 -35.41 28.54
N GLU A 282 -22.32 -35.59 29.13
CA GLU A 282 -22.11 -36.42 30.32
C GLU A 282 -22.93 -35.94 31.50
N TRP A 283 -22.97 -34.62 31.70
CA TRP A 283 -23.78 -34.03 32.76
C TRP A 283 -25.28 -34.21 32.45
N SER A 284 -25.69 -34.12 31.19
CA SER A 284 -27.09 -34.32 30.79
C SER A 284 -27.62 -35.75 30.94
N LEU A 285 -26.70 -36.73 31.00
CA LEU A 285 -27.00 -38.13 31.33
C LEU A 285 -27.23 -38.33 32.84
N ARG A 286 -26.65 -37.48 33.68
CA ARG A 286 -26.79 -37.53 35.15
C ARG A 286 -27.99 -36.73 35.62
N GLU A 287 -28.18 -35.52 35.08
CA GLU A 287 -29.20 -34.57 35.50
C GLU A 287 -29.81 -33.84 34.30
N LYS A 288 -31.03 -33.31 34.45
CA LYS A 288 -31.65 -32.49 33.41
C LYS A 288 -31.03 -31.10 33.40
N ILE A 289 -30.27 -30.82 32.34
CA ILE A 289 -29.63 -29.52 32.13
C ILE A 289 -30.54 -28.62 31.30
N SER A 290 -30.78 -27.42 31.82
CA SER A 290 -31.46 -26.36 31.10
C SER A 290 -30.85 -25.01 31.45
N GLN A 291 -30.93 -24.08 30.50
CA GLN A 291 -30.53 -22.68 30.62
C GLN A 291 -29.05 -22.41 30.91
N LYS A 292 -28.15 -23.39 30.70
CA LYS A 292 -26.71 -23.15 30.87
C LYS A 292 -26.20 -22.20 29.81
N ILE A 293 -25.38 -21.23 30.22
CA ILE A 293 -24.78 -20.28 29.29
C ILE A 293 -23.46 -20.86 28.77
N VAL A 294 -23.35 -20.95 27.46
CA VAL A 294 -22.19 -21.52 26.76
C VAL A 294 -21.68 -20.47 25.78
N GLU A 295 -20.40 -20.16 25.87
CA GLU A 295 -19.72 -19.29 24.91
C GLU A 295 -19.38 -20.14 23.67
N CYS A 296 -19.93 -19.75 22.52
CA CYS A 296 -19.78 -20.48 21.28
C CYS A 296 -19.11 -19.63 20.21
N SER A 297 -18.18 -20.22 19.46
CA SER A 297 -17.62 -19.66 18.23
C SER A 297 -18.25 -20.34 17.01
N TRP A 298 -18.22 -19.68 15.85
CA TRP A 298 -18.69 -20.30 14.61
C TRP A 298 -17.53 -20.82 13.78
N ILE A 299 -17.57 -22.10 13.44
CA ILE A 299 -16.58 -22.76 12.59
C ILE A 299 -17.23 -23.07 11.24
N ASN A 300 -16.61 -22.61 10.14
CA ASN A 300 -17.19 -22.61 8.78
C ASN A 300 -16.48 -23.58 7.82
N ASP A 301 -15.76 -24.57 8.33
CA ASP A 301 -15.05 -25.54 7.50
C ASP A 301 -15.39 -26.98 7.91
N ASN A 302 -14.86 -27.94 7.15
CA ASN A 302 -15.17 -29.35 7.29
C ASN A 302 -14.65 -29.98 8.61
N ARG A 303 -14.05 -29.20 9.52
CA ARG A 303 -13.64 -29.68 10.85
C ARG A 303 -14.83 -29.85 11.79
N VAL A 304 -15.90 -29.11 11.58
CA VAL A 304 -17.13 -29.18 12.39
C VAL A 304 -18.31 -29.46 11.49
N TRP A 305 -19.19 -30.35 11.95
CA TRP A 305 -20.45 -30.67 11.27
C TRP A 305 -21.60 -30.52 12.26
N THR A 306 -22.75 -30.10 11.77
CA THR A 306 -23.96 -30.00 12.60
C THR A 306 -25.04 -30.86 12.00
N PHE A 307 -25.62 -31.73 12.79
CA PHE A 307 -26.76 -32.53 12.36
C PHE A 307 -28.04 -31.71 12.49
N ILE A 308 -28.80 -31.59 11.41
CA ILE A 308 -30.11 -30.94 11.40
C ILE A 308 -31.18 -32.04 11.28
N PRO A 309 -31.88 -32.38 12.38
CA PRO A 309 -32.98 -33.34 12.36
C PRO A 309 -34.20 -32.79 11.61
N ASN A 310 -34.90 -33.66 10.89
CA ASN A 310 -36.16 -33.31 10.23
C ASN A 310 -37.25 -33.02 11.26
N LYS A 311 -38.23 -32.18 10.90
CA LYS A 311 -39.36 -31.85 11.76
C LYS A 311 -40.58 -32.71 11.40
N LYS A 312 -41.11 -33.46 12.37
CA LYS A 312 -42.42 -34.13 12.29
C LYS A 312 -43.48 -33.18 12.85
N TYR A 313 -44.37 -32.68 12.01
CA TYR A 313 -45.48 -31.84 12.44
C TYR A 313 -46.60 -32.71 13.02
N LEU A 314 -46.97 -32.46 14.27
CA LEU A 314 -48.12 -33.11 14.89
C LEU A 314 -49.39 -32.39 14.39
N SER A 315 -50.31 -33.13 13.79
CA SER A 315 -51.58 -32.56 13.32
C SER A 315 -52.49 -32.24 14.51
N GLY A 316 -52.80 -30.96 14.71
CA GLY A 316 -53.76 -30.49 15.70
C GLY A 316 -54.17 -29.04 15.45
N ASN A 317 -55.47 -28.78 15.37
CA ASN A 317 -56.05 -27.45 15.15
C ASN A 317 -55.73 -26.48 16.29
N SER A 318 -54.80 -25.57 16.08
CA SER A 318 -54.74 -24.17 16.55
C SER A 318 -53.34 -23.63 16.26
N SER A 319 -53.20 -22.31 16.26
CA SER A 319 -52.07 -21.50 15.77
C SER A 319 -50.73 -21.65 16.52
N ASP A 320 -50.37 -22.86 16.95
CA ASP A 320 -49.12 -23.17 17.65
C ASP A 320 -48.57 -24.49 17.05
N GLU A 321 -47.78 -24.37 15.97
CA GLU A 321 -47.19 -25.51 15.26
C GLU A 321 -46.16 -26.24 16.14
N ARG A 322 -46.62 -27.17 16.99
CA ARG A 322 -45.76 -28.08 17.74
C ARG A 322 -45.23 -29.16 16.80
N PHE A 323 -43.94 -29.07 16.49
CA PHE A 323 -43.21 -30.12 15.79
C PHE A 323 -42.33 -30.91 16.77
N GLN A 324 -42.14 -32.20 16.48
CA GLN A 324 -41.16 -33.05 17.16
C GLN A 324 -39.98 -33.29 16.21
N TYR A 325 -38.76 -33.37 16.75
CA TYR A 325 -37.59 -33.72 15.96
C TYR A 325 -37.59 -35.21 15.60
N ASP A 326 -37.38 -35.53 14.33
CA ASP A 326 -37.12 -36.88 13.86
C ASP A 326 -35.61 -37.14 13.96
N PHE A 327 -35.18 -37.76 15.06
CA PHE A 327 -33.76 -37.99 15.33
C PHE A 327 -33.11 -38.96 14.33
N ASP A 328 -33.90 -39.82 13.68
CA ASP A 328 -33.43 -40.84 12.75
C ASP A 328 -33.30 -40.34 11.30
N LYS A 329 -33.91 -39.19 10.99
CA LYS A 329 -33.89 -38.59 9.65
C LYS A 329 -33.45 -37.14 9.75
N GLY A 330 -32.34 -36.80 9.11
CA GLY A 330 -31.82 -35.44 9.09
C GLY A 330 -30.70 -35.29 8.07
N THR A 331 -30.10 -34.11 8.06
CA THR A 331 -28.97 -33.80 7.17
C THR A 331 -27.80 -33.28 7.98
N TRP A 332 -26.60 -33.78 7.69
CA TRP A 332 -25.37 -33.20 8.22
C TRP A 332 -24.97 -32.03 7.35
N VAL A 333 -24.85 -30.85 7.95
CA VAL A 333 -24.34 -29.66 7.27
C VAL A 333 -22.92 -29.36 7.75
N PRO A 334 -22.00 -28.98 6.84
CA PRO A 334 -20.67 -28.54 7.23
C PRO A 334 -20.76 -27.18 7.94
N GLY A 335 -19.99 -27.04 9.01
CA GLY A 335 -19.97 -25.87 9.89
C GLY A 335 -21.02 -25.90 11.00
N GLY A 336 -20.84 -25.00 11.97
CA GLY A 336 -21.75 -24.86 13.10
C GLY A 336 -21.19 -24.12 14.30
N TRP A 337 -22.00 -24.06 15.36
CA TRP A 337 -21.62 -23.47 16.64
C TRP A 337 -20.81 -24.47 17.47
N TYR A 338 -19.53 -24.14 17.65
CA TYR A 338 -18.60 -24.87 18.49
C TYR A 338 -18.58 -24.27 19.89
N ALA A 339 -18.71 -25.11 20.93
CA ALA A 339 -18.67 -24.66 22.32
C ALA A 339 -17.23 -24.47 22.81
N GLU A 340 -16.87 -23.25 23.16
CA GLU A 340 -15.54 -22.89 23.67
C GLU A 340 -15.43 -23.10 25.18
N ARG A 341 -16.44 -22.67 25.95
CA ARG A 341 -16.51 -22.85 27.40
C ARG A 341 -17.91 -22.66 27.98
N ILE A 342 -18.15 -23.20 29.16
CA ILE A 342 -19.33 -22.92 29.98
C ILE A 342 -19.09 -21.62 30.76
N ARG A 343 -20.05 -20.68 30.69
CA ARG A 343 -19.98 -19.38 31.36
C ARG A 343 -20.69 -19.43 32.70
N VAL A 344 -19.94 -19.68 33.77
CA VAL A 344 -20.45 -19.66 35.15
C VAL A 344 -20.63 -18.25 35.70
N ASP A 345 -20.00 -17.26 35.07
CA ASP A 345 -20.05 -15.84 35.42
C ASP A 345 -21.28 -15.12 34.85
N LYS A 346 -22.10 -15.79 34.03
CA LYS A 346 -23.24 -15.19 33.33
C LYS A 346 -24.54 -15.93 33.62
N ASP A 347 -25.61 -15.16 33.82
CA ASP A 347 -26.97 -15.64 34.03
C ASP A 347 -27.85 -15.56 32.77
N LYS A 348 -27.41 -14.81 31.74
CA LYS A 348 -28.20 -14.49 30.55
C LYS A 348 -27.40 -14.66 29.25
N PRO A 349 -28.02 -15.16 28.17
CA PRO A 349 -27.38 -15.22 26.87
C PRO A 349 -27.37 -13.86 26.17
N ASN A 350 -26.60 -13.73 25.09
CA ASN A 350 -26.62 -12.53 24.26
C ASN A 350 -27.98 -12.31 23.58
N SER A 351 -28.23 -11.05 23.20
CA SER A 351 -29.40 -10.69 22.40
C SER A 351 -29.31 -11.23 20.97
N ILE A 352 -30.45 -11.59 20.38
CA ILE A 352 -30.57 -11.97 18.96
C ILE A 352 -29.90 -10.96 18.03
N HIS A 353 -29.92 -9.66 18.36
CA HIS A 353 -29.23 -8.64 17.56
C HIS A 353 -27.71 -8.85 17.49
N VAL A 354 -27.09 -9.36 18.56
CA VAL A 354 -25.65 -9.68 18.58
C VAL A 354 -25.35 -10.82 17.62
N VAL A 355 -26.18 -11.86 17.65
CA VAL A 355 -26.05 -13.05 16.81
C VAL A 355 -26.27 -12.69 15.35
N THR A 356 -27.36 -11.97 15.04
CA THR A 356 -27.69 -11.53 13.68
C THR A 356 -26.60 -10.62 13.09
N ASN A 357 -26.01 -9.72 13.89
CA ASN A 357 -24.89 -8.89 13.44
C ASN A 357 -23.66 -9.73 13.09
N MET A 358 -23.37 -10.78 13.87
CA MET A 358 -22.30 -11.71 13.54
C MET A 358 -22.57 -12.49 12.27
N GLU A 359 -23.77 -13.05 12.10
CA GLU A 359 -24.12 -13.86 10.94
C GLU A 359 -23.90 -13.12 9.62
N TYR A 360 -24.24 -11.84 9.57
CA TYR A 360 -23.98 -11.03 8.40
C TYR A 360 -22.49 -10.70 8.21
N GLY A 361 -21.72 -10.63 9.28
CA GLY A 361 -20.25 -10.61 9.24
C GLY A 361 -19.64 -11.92 8.69
N ARG A 362 -20.32 -13.07 8.85
CA ARG A 362 -19.89 -14.41 8.35
C ARG A 362 -19.91 -14.50 6.83
N CYS A 363 -20.95 -13.99 6.19
CA CYS A 363 -21.06 -14.00 4.73
C CYS A 363 -19.97 -13.15 4.06
N PHE A 364 -19.34 -12.23 4.80
CA PHE A 364 -18.52 -11.21 4.18
C PHE A 364 -17.17 -11.72 3.67
N ILE A 365 -16.39 -12.49 4.42
CA ILE A 365 -15.05 -12.92 3.95
C ILE A 365 -15.11 -14.19 3.10
N VAL A 366 -16.02 -15.12 3.41
CA VAL A 366 -16.17 -16.35 2.61
C VAL A 366 -16.78 -16.02 1.24
N ALA A 367 -17.72 -15.07 1.15
CA ALA A 367 -18.27 -14.64 -0.15
C ALA A 367 -17.40 -13.60 -0.88
N SER A 368 -16.75 -12.66 -0.18
CA SER A 368 -16.00 -11.58 -0.85
C SER A 368 -14.63 -12.00 -1.38
N ILE A 369 -14.17 -13.22 -1.09
CA ILE A 369 -12.88 -13.74 -1.55
C ILE A 369 -13.04 -15.05 -2.36
N PHE A 370 -14.10 -15.85 -2.13
CA PHE A 370 -14.32 -17.11 -2.85
C PHE A 370 -15.58 -17.17 -3.74
N SER A 371 -16.35 -16.09 -3.91
CA SER A 371 -17.49 -16.10 -4.83
C SER A 371 -17.71 -14.74 -5.51
N ILE A 372 -16.78 -14.37 -6.40
CA ILE A 372 -17.12 -13.66 -7.66
C ILE A 372 -17.76 -14.65 -8.67
N SER A 373 -17.90 -15.92 -8.31
CA SER A 373 -18.55 -16.96 -9.10
C SER A 373 -19.28 -17.97 -8.20
N LEU A 374 -20.58 -17.78 -7.99
CA LEU A 374 -21.66 -18.78 -7.87
C LEU A 374 -22.85 -18.16 -7.13
N GLY A 375 -24.03 -18.31 -7.75
CA GLY A 375 -25.22 -17.52 -7.44
C GLY A 375 -26.24 -18.13 -6.46
N TYR A 376 -27.28 -17.33 -6.26
CA TYR A 376 -28.59 -17.57 -5.65
C TYR A 376 -28.68 -17.62 -4.12
N PHE A 377 -29.36 -16.65 -3.49
CA PHE A 377 -30.83 -16.68 -3.30
C PHE A 377 -31.39 -15.22 -3.12
N PRO A 378 -32.69 -15.00 -3.37
CA PRO A 378 -33.27 -13.73 -3.79
C PRO A 378 -33.87 -12.93 -2.62
N PHE A 379 -33.80 -11.61 -2.69
CA PHE A 379 -34.88 -10.73 -2.23
C PHE A 379 -34.83 -9.43 -3.02
N ALA A 380 -35.99 -9.05 -3.57
CA ALA A 380 -36.18 -8.03 -4.57
C ALA A 380 -35.90 -6.60 -4.05
N TYR A 381 -34.84 -5.99 -4.58
CA TYR A 381 -34.84 -4.60 -5.07
C TYR A 381 -33.92 -4.60 -6.31
N ALA A 382 -34.49 -4.31 -7.48
CA ALA A 382 -33.82 -4.47 -8.76
C ALA A 382 -32.79 -3.35 -9.01
N ASN A 383 -31.54 -3.53 -8.57
CA ASN A 383 -30.42 -2.76 -9.09
C ASN A 383 -30.08 -3.24 -10.50
N LEU A 384 -30.05 -2.33 -11.48
CA LEU A 384 -29.67 -2.61 -12.88
C LEU A 384 -28.22 -3.08 -13.03
N VAL A 385 -27.36 -2.71 -12.08
CA VAL A 385 -25.94 -3.09 -12.05
C VAL A 385 -25.66 -3.84 -10.76
N ASP A 386 -25.31 -5.10 -10.90
CA ASP A 386 -24.81 -5.97 -9.83
C ASP A 386 -23.28 -5.92 -9.79
N PHE A 387 -22.68 -5.34 -8.74
CA PHE A 387 -21.22 -5.24 -8.58
C PHE A 387 -20.51 -6.60 -8.48
N SER A 388 -21.24 -7.68 -8.16
CA SER A 388 -20.67 -9.03 -8.12
C SER A 388 -20.52 -9.65 -9.52
N LYS A 389 -21.27 -9.13 -10.50
CA LYS A 389 -21.33 -9.65 -11.88
C LYS A 389 -20.78 -8.67 -12.92
N HIS A 390 -20.71 -7.39 -12.58
CA HIS A 390 -20.35 -6.34 -13.52
C HIS A 390 -19.09 -5.59 -13.09
N ASP A 391 -18.20 -5.36 -14.07
CA ASP A 391 -17.05 -4.45 -13.97
C ASP A 391 -17.46 -2.97 -14.14
N LEU A 392 -18.77 -2.68 -14.08
CA LEU A 392 -19.36 -1.35 -14.21
C LEU A 392 -19.47 -0.66 -12.84
N HIS A 393 -19.23 0.64 -12.81
CA HIS A 393 -19.35 1.44 -11.58
C HIS A 393 -20.72 2.12 -11.48
N LEU A 394 -21.38 2.07 -10.33
CA LEU A 394 -22.55 2.92 -10.10
C LEU A 394 -22.10 4.36 -9.81
N ALA A 395 -22.67 5.31 -10.57
CA ALA A 395 -22.51 6.73 -10.33
C ALA A 395 -23.84 7.33 -9.83
N THR A 396 -23.76 8.04 -8.71
CA THR A 396 -24.86 8.75 -8.05
C THR A 396 -24.51 10.24 -7.96
N PRO A 397 -25.48 11.14 -7.72
CA PRO A 397 -25.19 12.56 -7.57
C PRO A 397 -24.09 12.91 -6.55
N GLN A 398 -23.92 12.09 -5.51
CA GLN A 398 -22.90 12.29 -4.47
C GLN A 398 -21.48 11.95 -4.95
N ASN A 399 -21.32 10.96 -5.84
CA ASN A 399 -20.00 10.48 -6.27
C ASN A 399 -19.68 10.77 -7.75
N PHE A 400 -20.63 11.32 -8.51
CA PHE A 400 -20.47 11.59 -9.94
C PHE A 400 -19.32 12.57 -10.20
N THR A 401 -19.19 13.62 -9.38
CA THR A 401 -18.11 14.59 -9.51
C THR A 401 -16.75 13.94 -9.34
N SER A 402 -16.55 13.13 -8.30
CA SER A 402 -15.26 12.50 -8.04
C SER A 402 -14.94 11.40 -9.07
N LYS A 403 -15.91 10.54 -9.41
CA LYS A 403 -15.70 9.40 -10.32
C LYS A 403 -15.59 9.81 -11.78
N VAL A 404 -16.28 10.87 -12.21
CA VAL A 404 -16.38 11.26 -13.62
C VAL A 404 -15.68 12.59 -13.86
N LYS A 405 -16.05 13.66 -13.16
CA LYS A 405 -15.54 15.01 -13.48
C LYS A 405 -14.08 15.21 -13.09
N VAL A 406 -13.70 14.82 -11.88
CA VAL A 406 -12.32 14.95 -11.38
C VAL A 406 -11.38 13.97 -12.09
N ALA A 407 -11.86 12.76 -12.40
CA ALA A 407 -11.09 11.75 -13.13
C ALA A 407 -10.57 12.26 -14.50
N ARG A 408 -11.31 13.17 -15.15
CA ARG A 408 -10.91 13.81 -16.42
C ARG A 408 -9.64 14.66 -16.36
N ASN A 409 -9.13 14.98 -15.17
CA ASN A 409 -7.84 15.64 -15.04
C ASN A 409 -6.69 14.71 -15.45
N SER A 410 -6.83 13.40 -15.25
CA SER A 410 -5.78 12.42 -15.53
C SER A 410 -6.12 11.44 -16.65
N LYS A 411 -7.37 10.95 -16.72
CA LYS A 411 -7.80 9.91 -17.67
C LYS A 411 -9.21 10.13 -18.21
N ALA A 412 -9.55 9.51 -19.33
CA ALA A 412 -10.91 9.50 -19.86
C ALA A 412 -11.83 8.54 -19.07
N THR A 413 -13.11 8.86 -19.02
CA THR A 413 -14.16 8.02 -18.41
C THR A 413 -15.38 7.93 -19.33
N ALA A 414 -16.26 6.97 -19.10
CA ALA A 414 -17.53 6.86 -19.81
C ALA A 414 -18.69 6.69 -18.84
N VAL A 415 -19.86 7.25 -19.17
CA VAL A 415 -21.07 7.09 -18.36
C VAL A 415 -22.21 6.64 -19.24
N PHE A 416 -22.84 5.54 -18.86
CA PHE A 416 -24.04 5.01 -19.47
C PHE A 416 -25.27 5.45 -18.67
N TYR A 417 -26.15 6.22 -19.30
CA TYR A 417 -27.38 6.72 -18.70
C TYR A 417 -28.54 5.85 -19.16
N CYS A 418 -29.32 5.34 -18.21
CA CYS A 418 -30.44 4.45 -18.50
C CYS A 418 -31.60 4.62 -17.50
N LYS A 419 -32.76 4.07 -17.85
CA LYS A 419 -33.90 3.88 -16.97
C LYS A 419 -34.25 2.38 -16.90
N PRO A 420 -34.79 1.88 -15.78
CA PRO A 420 -35.26 0.50 -15.68
C PRO A 420 -36.38 0.16 -16.69
N SER A 421 -37.11 1.16 -17.17
CA SER A 421 -38.15 1.05 -18.19
C SER A 421 -37.61 0.94 -19.62
N ASP A 422 -36.31 1.13 -19.85
CA ASP A 422 -35.73 1.08 -21.20
C ASP A 422 -35.77 -0.35 -21.76
N SER A 423 -36.11 -0.48 -23.05
CA SER A 423 -36.25 -1.79 -23.69
C SER A 423 -34.93 -2.57 -23.73
N LYS A 424 -34.96 -3.84 -23.31
CA LYS A 424 -33.81 -4.77 -23.30
C LYS A 424 -32.56 -4.25 -22.55
N ILE A 425 -32.74 -3.34 -21.60
CA ILE A 425 -31.63 -2.66 -20.92
C ILE A 425 -30.70 -3.61 -20.16
N ARG A 426 -31.24 -4.64 -19.51
CA ARG A 426 -30.44 -5.65 -18.79
C ARG A 426 -29.57 -6.46 -19.74
N GLN A 427 -30.12 -6.90 -20.87
CA GLN A 427 -29.34 -7.63 -21.87
C GLN A 427 -28.19 -6.78 -22.42
N LEU A 428 -28.44 -5.49 -22.65
CA LEU A 428 -27.44 -4.55 -23.11
C LEU A 428 -26.33 -4.30 -22.07
N ILE A 429 -26.71 -4.15 -20.80
CA ILE A 429 -25.77 -3.99 -19.68
C ILE A 429 -24.91 -5.25 -19.53
N ASP A 430 -25.54 -6.42 -19.41
CA ASP A 430 -24.87 -7.66 -19.06
C ASP A 430 -23.95 -8.17 -20.19
N LYS A 431 -24.38 -8.04 -21.46
CA LYS A 431 -23.64 -8.60 -22.62
C LYS A 431 -22.66 -7.63 -23.27
N GLU A 432 -23.06 -6.38 -23.47
CA GLU A 432 -22.28 -5.44 -24.29
C GLU A 432 -21.45 -4.48 -23.42
N LEU A 433 -22.10 -3.74 -22.53
CA LEU A 433 -21.45 -2.74 -21.68
C LEU A 433 -20.51 -3.37 -20.66
N ASN A 434 -20.94 -4.42 -19.98
CA ASN A 434 -20.09 -5.10 -19.01
C ASN A 434 -18.88 -5.75 -19.68
N ALA A 435 -19.06 -6.37 -20.84
CA ALA A 435 -17.94 -6.93 -21.58
C ALA A 435 -16.95 -5.85 -22.06
N ALA A 436 -17.45 -4.66 -22.44
CA ALA A 436 -16.58 -3.52 -22.75
C ALA A 436 -15.87 -2.97 -21.51
N ALA A 437 -16.54 -2.93 -20.36
CA ALA A 437 -15.95 -2.52 -19.08
C ALA A 437 -14.86 -3.51 -18.63
N SER A 438 -15.08 -4.81 -18.83
CA SER A 438 -14.11 -5.87 -18.53
C SER A 438 -12.86 -5.76 -19.42
N ASP A 439 -13.05 -5.52 -20.72
CA ASP A 439 -11.94 -5.31 -21.66
C ASP A 439 -11.06 -4.09 -21.31
N LEU A 440 -11.66 -3.07 -20.67
CA LEU A 440 -11.01 -1.81 -20.31
C LEU A 440 -10.79 -1.67 -18.81
N LYS A 441 -10.89 -2.78 -18.07
CA LYS A 441 -10.78 -2.79 -16.60
C LYS A 441 -9.43 -2.22 -16.15
N GLY A 442 -9.50 -1.19 -15.33
CA GLY A 442 -8.32 -0.47 -14.84
C GLY A 442 -7.71 0.54 -15.83
N ILE A 443 -8.22 0.61 -17.06
CA ILE A 443 -7.79 1.55 -18.10
C ILE A 443 -8.77 2.73 -18.20
N ILE A 444 -10.04 2.45 -18.52
CA ILE A 444 -11.11 3.45 -18.59
C ILE A 444 -12.29 2.96 -17.78
N ASP A 445 -12.75 3.81 -16.86
CA ASP A 445 -13.87 3.48 -15.99
C ASP A 445 -15.18 3.74 -16.74
N ILE A 446 -16.04 2.72 -16.83
CA ILE A 446 -17.39 2.82 -17.37
C ILE A 446 -18.37 2.83 -16.19
N SER A 447 -19.04 3.96 -16.00
CA SER A 447 -20.05 4.13 -14.96
C SER A 447 -21.47 4.03 -15.51
N VAL A 448 -22.43 3.68 -14.66
CA VAL A 448 -23.86 3.65 -14.98
C VAL A 448 -24.60 4.61 -14.06
N VAL A 449 -25.50 5.41 -14.63
CA VAL A 449 -26.42 6.29 -13.91
C VAL A 449 -27.85 5.87 -14.21
N ASP A 450 -28.59 5.55 -13.16
CA ASP A 450 -30.02 5.32 -13.23
C ASP A 450 -30.78 6.66 -13.15
N CYS A 451 -31.42 7.04 -14.25
CA CYS A 451 -32.17 8.29 -14.37
C CYS A 451 -33.64 8.19 -13.93
N SER A 452 -34.04 7.13 -13.22
CA SER A 452 -35.44 6.91 -12.81
C SER A 452 -35.84 7.57 -11.49
N SER A 453 -34.90 7.83 -10.59
CA SER A 453 -35.15 8.40 -9.26
C SER A 453 -34.62 9.84 -9.13
N ASP A 454 -35.33 10.72 -8.41
CA ASP A 454 -34.79 12.01 -7.94
C ASP A 454 -33.93 11.71 -6.70
N PRO A 455 -32.63 12.07 -6.61
CA PRO A 455 -31.88 13.14 -7.29
C PRO A 455 -31.15 12.79 -8.61
N SER A 456 -31.11 11.54 -9.03
CA SER A 456 -30.36 11.11 -10.22
C SER A 456 -30.95 11.63 -11.53
N ALA A 457 -32.27 11.84 -11.61
CA ALA A 457 -32.92 12.46 -12.77
C ALA A 457 -32.45 13.91 -13.02
N LYS A 458 -32.19 14.68 -11.96
CA LYS A 458 -31.62 16.03 -12.06
C LYS A 458 -30.21 15.99 -12.63
N LEU A 459 -29.37 15.07 -12.14
CA LEU A 459 -28.03 14.83 -12.69
C LEU A 459 -28.09 14.49 -14.19
N CYS A 460 -29.01 13.61 -14.61
CA CYS A 460 -29.17 13.27 -16.03
C CYS A 460 -29.57 14.49 -16.87
N SER A 461 -30.49 15.33 -16.38
CA SER A 461 -30.88 16.56 -17.08
C SER A 461 -29.75 17.59 -17.20
N MET A 462 -28.87 17.68 -16.20
CA MET A 462 -27.71 18.57 -16.23
C MET A 462 -26.65 18.10 -17.24
N GLU A 463 -26.40 16.79 -17.30
CA GLU A 463 -25.32 16.24 -18.14
C GLU A 463 -25.74 15.98 -19.59
N LEU A 464 -27.01 15.66 -19.83
CA LEU A 464 -27.55 15.32 -21.14
C LEU A 464 -28.34 16.47 -21.81
N GLY A 465 -28.67 17.53 -21.07
CA GLY A 465 -29.51 18.65 -21.52
C GLY A 465 -30.99 18.47 -21.19
N GLN A 466 -31.87 19.41 -21.55
CA GLN A 466 -33.30 19.40 -21.16
C GLN A 466 -34.16 18.34 -21.89
N ASN A 467 -33.82 17.96 -23.13
CA ASN A 467 -34.57 16.99 -23.95
C ASN A 467 -33.81 15.67 -24.13
N TRP A 468 -33.39 15.06 -23.02
CA TRP A 468 -32.55 13.87 -23.05
C TRP A 468 -33.36 12.57 -23.20
N SER A 469 -32.81 11.61 -23.94
CA SER A 469 -33.37 10.27 -24.13
C SER A 469 -32.38 9.20 -23.65
N THR A 470 -32.90 8.14 -23.05
CA THR A 470 -32.14 6.94 -22.65
C THR A 470 -32.56 5.74 -23.49
N PRO A 471 -31.71 4.71 -23.66
CA PRO A 471 -30.34 4.59 -23.14
C PRO A 471 -29.30 5.36 -23.98
N VAL A 472 -28.30 5.97 -23.32
CA VAL A 472 -27.22 6.70 -24.01
C VAL A 472 -25.87 6.52 -23.30
N LEU A 473 -24.81 6.25 -24.07
CA LEU A 473 -23.43 6.27 -23.58
C LEU A 473 -22.81 7.63 -23.87
N ARG A 474 -22.32 8.31 -22.84
CA ARG A 474 -21.60 9.58 -22.96
C ARG A 474 -20.14 9.38 -22.61
N VAL A 475 -19.26 9.82 -23.50
CA VAL A 475 -17.81 9.76 -23.32
C VAL A 475 -17.35 11.07 -22.70
N TYR A 476 -16.48 10.96 -21.70
CA TYR A 476 -15.87 12.07 -20.99
C TYR A 476 -14.35 11.99 -21.19
N PRO A 477 -13.82 12.58 -22.28
CA PRO A 477 -12.38 12.63 -22.52
C PRO A 477 -11.65 13.43 -21.44
N LYS A 478 -10.32 13.24 -21.37
CA LYS A 478 -9.42 14.05 -20.56
C LYS A 478 -9.58 15.53 -20.95
N LEU A 479 -9.53 16.43 -19.96
CA LEU A 479 -9.61 17.87 -20.21
C LEU A 479 -8.43 18.32 -21.10
N PRO A 480 -8.66 19.31 -22.01
CA PRO A 480 -9.82 20.20 -22.11
C PRO A 480 -10.95 19.72 -23.05
N MET A 481 -10.85 18.52 -23.64
CA MET A 481 -11.81 18.07 -24.65
C MET A 481 -13.22 17.90 -24.06
N PRO A 482 -14.28 18.45 -24.70
CA PRO A 482 -15.64 18.41 -24.17
C PRO A 482 -16.24 16.99 -24.20
N ALA A 483 -17.14 16.73 -23.26
CA ALA A 483 -17.89 15.48 -23.21
C ALA A 483 -18.95 15.42 -24.32
N TYR A 484 -19.15 14.25 -24.90
CA TYR A 484 -20.08 14.05 -26.03
C TYR A 484 -20.79 12.71 -25.95
N ASN A 485 -21.96 12.63 -26.57
CA ASN A 485 -22.75 11.40 -26.65
C ASN A 485 -22.20 10.51 -27.77
N PHE A 486 -22.00 9.23 -27.47
CA PHE A 486 -21.62 8.23 -28.43
C PHE A 486 -22.74 8.02 -29.46
N LYS A 487 -22.41 8.15 -30.76
CA LYS A 487 -23.39 8.10 -31.86
C LYS A 487 -23.49 6.72 -32.54
N GLY A 488 -22.63 5.76 -32.16
CA GLY A 488 -22.64 4.41 -32.72
C GLY A 488 -23.60 3.47 -31.99
N PRO A 489 -23.87 2.27 -32.54
CA PRO A 489 -24.63 1.26 -31.83
C PRO A 489 -23.84 0.75 -30.62
N LEU A 490 -24.56 0.50 -29.53
CA LEU A 490 -24.02 0.14 -28.21
C LEU A 490 -23.56 -1.32 -28.14
N GLU A 491 -22.58 -1.66 -28.98
CA GLU A 491 -21.94 -2.99 -29.06
C GLU A 491 -20.54 -2.95 -28.43
N ARG A 492 -20.14 -4.01 -27.74
CA ARG A 492 -18.86 -4.16 -27.02
C ARG A 492 -17.66 -3.64 -27.82
N LEU A 493 -17.50 -4.12 -29.06
CA LEU A 493 -16.34 -3.80 -29.90
C LEU A 493 -16.32 -2.34 -30.35
N LYS A 494 -17.48 -1.74 -30.60
CA LYS A 494 -17.60 -0.34 -31.04
C LYS A 494 -17.38 0.62 -29.86
N ILE A 495 -17.97 0.31 -28.71
CA ILE A 495 -17.72 1.03 -27.45
C ILE A 495 -16.24 0.99 -27.12
N ARG A 496 -15.64 -0.21 -27.10
CA ARG A 496 -14.22 -0.39 -26.80
C ARG A 496 -13.33 0.41 -27.76
N ARG A 497 -13.56 0.32 -29.07
CA ARG A 497 -12.78 1.03 -30.08
C ARG A 497 -12.86 2.55 -29.90
N GLU A 498 -14.02 3.08 -29.56
CA GLU A 498 -14.19 4.51 -29.31
C GLU A 498 -13.45 4.95 -28.06
N LEU A 499 -13.58 4.20 -26.95
CA LEU A 499 -12.95 4.57 -25.68
C LEU A 499 -11.42 4.50 -25.74
N ILE A 500 -10.85 3.50 -26.44
CA ILE A 500 -9.39 3.37 -26.58
C ILE A 500 -8.75 4.60 -27.22
N ARG A 501 -9.46 5.32 -28.11
CA ARG A 501 -8.94 6.55 -28.75
C ARG A 501 -8.64 7.67 -27.77
N HIS A 502 -9.24 7.61 -26.57
CA HIS A 502 -9.06 8.61 -25.51
C HIS A 502 -8.08 8.17 -24.42
N VAL A 503 -7.42 7.02 -24.59
CA VAL A 503 -6.35 6.60 -23.68
C VAL A 503 -5.15 7.51 -23.92
N SER A 504 -4.80 8.30 -22.91
CA SER A 504 -3.60 9.14 -22.93
C SER A 504 -2.33 8.29 -22.86
N CYS A 505 -1.24 8.79 -23.41
CA CYS A 505 0.06 8.12 -23.40
C CYS A 505 1.15 9.09 -22.94
N ASN A 506 1.77 8.80 -21.80
CA ASN A 506 2.94 9.52 -21.27
C ASN A 506 4.25 8.75 -21.53
N VAL A 507 4.20 7.70 -22.35
CA VAL A 507 5.37 6.88 -22.67
C VAL A 507 6.30 7.64 -23.59
N LYS A 508 7.58 7.76 -23.19
CA LYS A 508 8.61 8.34 -24.06
C LYS A 508 9.10 7.28 -25.05
N LYS A 509 9.10 7.59 -26.34
CA LYS A 509 9.80 6.75 -27.33
C LYS A 509 11.29 6.99 -27.22
N LEU A 510 12.10 5.94 -27.34
CA LEU A 510 13.52 6.01 -27.09
C LEU A 510 14.30 5.43 -28.26
N ASP A 511 15.26 6.22 -28.73
CA ASP A 511 16.37 5.77 -29.58
C ASP A 511 17.68 5.63 -28.76
N SER A 512 18.76 5.27 -29.44
CA SER A 512 20.09 5.11 -28.83
C SER A 512 20.67 6.42 -28.25
N LYS A 513 20.23 7.59 -28.70
CA LYS A 513 20.67 8.90 -28.19
C LYS A 513 19.84 9.37 -27.00
N GLU A 514 18.56 9.07 -26.99
CA GLU A 514 17.61 9.48 -25.96
C GLU A 514 17.64 8.58 -24.73
N LEU A 515 18.04 7.32 -24.87
CA LEU A 515 18.07 6.35 -23.78
C LEU A 515 18.94 6.82 -22.58
N PRO A 516 20.18 7.32 -22.76
CA PRO A 516 20.96 7.86 -21.64
C PRO A 516 20.29 9.04 -20.92
N LEU A 517 19.64 9.94 -21.67
CA LEU A 517 18.89 11.07 -21.11
C LEU A 517 17.65 10.58 -20.33
N PHE A 518 16.97 9.56 -20.84
CA PHE A 518 15.82 8.96 -20.17
C PHE A 518 16.19 8.27 -18.85
N LEU A 519 17.31 7.54 -18.83
CA LEU A 519 17.80 6.85 -17.64
C LEU A 519 18.27 7.84 -16.55
N SER A 520 18.88 8.95 -16.95
CA SER A 520 19.36 10.00 -16.04
C SER A 520 18.24 10.95 -15.54
N SER A 521 17.11 11.02 -16.25
CA SER A 521 15.94 11.77 -15.81
C SER A 521 15.37 11.18 -14.53
N TYR A 522 15.07 11.99 -13.51
CA TYR A 522 14.51 11.52 -12.23
C TYR A 522 15.36 10.39 -11.60
N GLU A 523 16.58 10.70 -11.15
CA GLU A 523 17.63 9.75 -10.72
C GLU A 523 17.14 8.64 -9.77
N VAL A 524 16.23 8.97 -8.86
CA VAL A 524 15.68 8.02 -7.88
C VAL A 524 14.50 7.20 -8.40
N MET A 525 13.85 7.59 -9.50
CA MET A 525 12.65 6.92 -9.99
C MET A 525 13.01 5.66 -10.78
N PRO A 526 12.40 4.50 -10.52
CA PRO A 526 12.60 3.31 -11.35
C PRO A 526 12.19 3.55 -12.81
N LYS A 527 12.95 2.97 -13.74
CA LYS A 527 12.74 3.11 -15.18
C LYS A 527 12.16 1.82 -15.73
N VAL A 528 11.15 1.92 -16.57
CA VAL A 528 10.50 0.77 -17.21
C VAL A 528 10.72 0.90 -18.70
N LEU A 529 11.32 -0.13 -19.32
CA LEU A 529 11.49 -0.18 -20.77
C LEU A 529 10.61 -1.29 -21.34
N TYR A 530 9.89 -0.96 -22.41
CA TYR A 530 9.09 -1.92 -23.16
C TYR A 530 9.62 -2.03 -24.59
N PHE A 531 10.06 -3.24 -24.93
CA PHE A 531 10.58 -3.60 -26.24
C PHE A 531 9.43 -4.19 -27.07
N GLY A 532 9.05 -3.50 -28.14
CA GLY A 532 7.98 -3.90 -29.03
C GLY A 532 8.38 -3.78 -30.50
N GLU A 533 7.62 -4.42 -31.38
CA GLU A 533 7.83 -4.40 -32.82
C GLU A 533 6.96 -3.39 -33.57
N GLU A 534 5.96 -2.85 -32.88
CA GLU A 534 5.00 -1.92 -33.46
C GLU A 534 5.58 -0.49 -33.45
N LYS A 535 5.10 0.36 -34.36
CA LYS A 535 5.54 1.77 -34.42
C LYS A 535 5.11 2.59 -33.20
N GLU A 536 3.98 2.20 -32.60
CA GLU A 536 3.39 2.87 -31.45
C GLU A 536 3.27 1.91 -30.27
N PRO A 537 3.46 2.38 -29.03
CA PRO A 537 3.18 1.57 -27.85
C PRO A 537 1.70 1.18 -27.81
N SER A 538 1.42 -0.03 -27.30
CA SER A 538 0.05 -0.49 -27.14
C SER A 538 -0.75 0.41 -26.17
N TYR A 539 -2.07 0.53 -26.38
CA TYR A 539 -2.94 1.30 -25.49
C TYR A 539 -2.86 0.83 -24.02
N LYS A 540 -2.58 -0.47 -23.78
CA LYS A 540 -2.37 -1.02 -22.44
C LYS A 540 -1.12 -0.42 -21.80
N TYR A 541 -0.02 -0.31 -22.56
CA TYR A 541 1.22 0.28 -22.06
C TYR A 541 1.10 1.79 -21.85
N CYS A 542 0.40 2.48 -22.75
CA CYS A 542 0.02 3.88 -22.54
C CYS A 542 -0.81 4.06 -21.27
N ALA A 543 -1.79 3.20 -21.01
CA ALA A 543 -2.58 3.25 -19.77
C ALA A 543 -1.72 3.07 -18.51
N LEU A 544 -0.72 2.18 -18.54
CA LEU A 544 0.22 1.99 -17.42
C LEU A 544 1.02 3.26 -17.13
N SER A 545 1.39 4.03 -18.16
CA SER A 545 2.12 5.31 -17.97
C SER A 545 1.29 6.36 -17.24
N ILE A 546 -0.04 6.30 -17.36
CA ILE A 546 -0.94 7.18 -16.61
C ILE A 546 -1.15 6.65 -15.18
N ALA A 547 -1.27 5.33 -15.03
CA ALA A 547 -1.52 4.70 -13.73
C ALA A 547 -0.33 4.83 -12.76
N PHE A 548 0.89 4.84 -13.31
CA PHE A 548 2.14 5.02 -12.57
C PHE A 548 2.77 6.40 -12.78
N ASP A 549 1.98 7.39 -13.22
CA ASP A 549 2.45 8.77 -13.37
C ASP A 549 3.11 9.25 -12.06
N LYS A 550 4.31 9.83 -12.18
CA LYS A 550 5.17 10.26 -11.07
C LYS A 550 5.69 9.16 -10.13
N LYS A 551 5.40 7.88 -10.40
CA LYS A 551 5.92 6.73 -9.63
C LYS A 551 6.95 5.93 -10.41
N LEU A 552 6.71 5.73 -11.69
CA LEU A 552 7.58 5.01 -12.62
C LEU A 552 7.72 5.83 -13.90
N TYR A 553 8.92 5.83 -14.51
CA TYR A 553 9.13 6.48 -15.80
C TYR A 553 9.18 5.42 -16.90
N LEU A 554 8.24 5.48 -17.85
CA LEU A 554 8.01 4.45 -18.86
C LEU A 554 8.54 4.87 -20.23
N GLY A 555 9.33 3.99 -20.85
CA GLY A 555 9.96 4.18 -22.15
C GLY A 555 9.62 3.05 -23.12
N TYR A 556 9.43 3.38 -24.39
CA TYR A 556 9.17 2.42 -25.46
C TYR A 556 10.32 2.38 -26.46
N ILE A 557 10.79 1.17 -26.78
CA ILE A 557 11.84 0.92 -27.76
C ILE A 557 11.25 0.06 -28.86
N ASN A 558 11.32 0.56 -30.10
CA ASN A 558 10.97 -0.21 -31.28
C ASN A 558 12.16 -1.06 -31.71
N VAL A 559 12.08 -2.38 -31.58
CA VAL A 559 13.20 -3.28 -31.89
C VAL A 559 13.51 -3.37 -33.38
N LYS A 560 12.56 -3.03 -34.27
CA LYS A 560 12.80 -3.01 -35.72
C LYS A 560 13.64 -1.81 -36.13
N GLU A 561 13.52 -0.71 -35.40
CA GLU A 561 14.27 0.53 -35.63
C GLU A 561 15.60 0.54 -34.86
N HIS A 562 15.64 -0.06 -33.65
CA HIS A 562 16.79 -0.05 -32.74
C HIS A 562 17.20 -1.45 -32.24
N PRO A 563 17.63 -2.36 -33.13
CA PRO A 563 18.05 -3.73 -32.76
C PRO A 563 19.30 -3.76 -31.84
N GLU A 564 20.12 -2.72 -31.85
CA GLU A 564 21.28 -2.55 -30.97
C GLU A 564 20.88 -2.49 -29.49
N LEU A 565 19.78 -1.81 -29.16
CA LEU A 565 19.29 -1.67 -27.79
C LEU A 565 18.72 -2.99 -27.26
N GLN A 566 18.11 -3.79 -28.14
CA GLN A 566 17.65 -5.13 -27.79
C GLN A 566 18.81 -6.03 -27.34
N LYS A 567 19.95 -5.96 -28.04
CA LYS A 567 21.16 -6.71 -27.69
C LYS A 567 21.78 -6.21 -26.38
N GLN A 568 21.84 -4.90 -26.18
CA GLN A 568 22.38 -4.28 -24.96
C GLN A 568 21.71 -4.81 -23.68
N TYR A 569 20.38 -4.92 -23.70
CA TYR A 569 19.60 -5.43 -22.56
C TYR A 569 19.32 -6.94 -22.60
N LYS A 570 20.00 -7.69 -23.48
CA LYS A 570 19.89 -9.16 -23.58
C LYS A 570 18.43 -9.65 -23.74
N VAL A 571 17.60 -8.88 -24.43
CA VAL A 571 16.18 -9.20 -24.66
C VAL A 571 16.05 -10.24 -25.77
N LYS A 572 15.68 -11.47 -25.41
CA LYS A 572 15.63 -12.61 -26.33
C LYS A 572 14.33 -12.74 -27.14
N GLN A 573 13.23 -12.22 -26.61
CA GLN A 573 11.89 -12.34 -27.20
C GLN A 573 11.16 -10.99 -27.15
N THR A 574 10.26 -10.76 -28.10
CA THR A 574 9.39 -9.59 -28.16
C THR A 574 7.93 -10.00 -28.21
N PRO A 575 7.01 -9.26 -27.56
CA PRO A 575 7.27 -8.09 -26.72
C PRO A 575 7.87 -8.48 -25.36
N GLN A 576 8.72 -7.61 -24.80
CA GLN A 576 9.33 -7.81 -23.49
C GLN A 576 9.37 -6.50 -22.71
N MET A 577 8.96 -6.56 -21.44
CA MET A 577 9.05 -5.44 -20.51
C MET A 577 10.13 -5.71 -19.46
N ILE A 578 10.90 -4.68 -19.12
CA ILE A 578 11.92 -4.74 -18.07
C ILE A 578 11.82 -3.52 -17.15
N VAL A 579 12.29 -3.68 -15.91
CA VAL A 579 12.47 -2.60 -14.94
C VAL A 579 13.95 -2.47 -14.62
N ILE A 580 14.46 -1.24 -14.69
CA ILE A 580 15.82 -0.87 -14.30
C ILE A 580 15.71 -0.12 -12.96
N LYS A 581 16.31 -0.70 -11.92
CA LYS A 581 16.39 -0.11 -10.58
C LYS A 581 17.55 0.89 -10.48
N THR A 582 17.53 1.70 -9.42
CA THR A 582 18.57 2.71 -9.12
C THR A 582 19.96 2.11 -8.93
N ASP A 583 20.07 0.81 -8.59
CA ASP A 583 21.32 0.06 -8.47
C ASP A 583 21.74 -0.64 -9.78
N THR A 584 21.14 -0.27 -10.92
CA THR A 584 21.37 -0.84 -12.27
C THR A 584 20.97 -2.31 -12.45
N LYS A 585 20.30 -2.93 -11.47
CA LYS A 585 19.72 -4.27 -11.66
C LYS A 585 18.51 -4.22 -12.59
N VAL A 586 18.46 -5.18 -13.50
CA VAL A 586 17.40 -5.32 -14.51
C VAL A 586 16.53 -6.52 -14.18
N ASP A 587 15.24 -6.26 -13.94
CA ASP A 587 14.23 -7.30 -13.73
C ASP A 587 13.37 -7.47 -14.99
N TYR A 588 13.11 -8.71 -15.38
CA TYR A 588 12.37 -9.04 -16.60
C TYR A 588 10.96 -9.51 -16.26
N TYR A 589 9.97 -8.94 -16.95
CA TYR A 589 8.58 -9.37 -16.84
C TYR A 589 8.37 -10.75 -17.47
N LYS A 590 7.68 -11.65 -16.77
CA LYS A 590 7.43 -13.03 -17.23
C LYS A 590 5.94 -13.38 -17.39
N GLY A 591 5.04 -12.42 -17.15
CA GLY A 591 3.59 -12.64 -17.23
C GLY A 591 3.01 -12.43 -18.62
N GLU A 592 1.68 -12.53 -18.75
CA GLU A 592 0.98 -12.29 -20.00
C GLU A 592 0.87 -10.80 -20.34
N THR A 593 0.61 -10.46 -21.61
CA THR A 593 0.45 -9.06 -22.06
C THR A 593 -0.92 -8.46 -21.72
N LYS A 594 -1.51 -8.88 -20.60
CA LYS A 594 -2.75 -8.33 -20.04
C LYS A 594 -2.43 -7.14 -19.15
N TYR A 595 -3.28 -6.10 -19.22
CA TYR A 595 -3.08 -4.88 -18.42
C TYR A 595 -2.99 -5.18 -16.92
N SER A 596 -3.87 -6.04 -16.39
CA SER A 596 -3.89 -6.39 -14.97
C SER A 596 -2.58 -7.03 -14.51
N GLU A 597 -2.05 -8.00 -15.24
CA GLU A 597 -0.82 -8.69 -14.83
C GLU A 597 0.41 -7.78 -14.94
N MET A 598 0.46 -6.93 -15.96
CA MET A 598 1.51 -5.93 -16.10
C MET A 598 1.42 -4.87 -14.99
N PHE A 599 0.21 -4.44 -14.64
CA PHE A 599 -0.04 -3.48 -13.56
C PHE A 599 0.41 -4.04 -12.21
N GLU A 600 -0.05 -5.23 -11.84
CA GLU A 600 0.32 -5.86 -10.56
C GLU A 600 1.84 -6.04 -10.42
N TRP A 601 2.51 -6.47 -11.49
CA TRP A 601 3.97 -6.62 -11.47
C TRP A 601 4.70 -5.28 -11.32
N LEU A 602 4.27 -4.24 -12.05
CA LEU A 602 4.84 -2.90 -11.92
C LEU A 602 4.54 -2.26 -10.56
N ASN A 603 3.39 -2.58 -9.97
CA ASN A 603 2.96 -2.01 -8.69
C ASN A 603 3.94 -2.35 -7.55
N VAL A 604 4.55 -3.53 -7.56
CA VAL A 604 5.62 -3.92 -6.61
C VAL A 604 6.78 -2.91 -6.61
N TYR A 605 7.16 -2.42 -7.79
CA TYR A 605 8.25 -1.45 -7.96
C TYR A 605 7.81 0.00 -7.69
N ALA A 606 6.50 0.27 -7.82
CA ALA A 606 5.92 1.55 -7.44
C ALA A 606 5.76 1.68 -5.91
N GLU A 607 5.53 0.58 -5.19
CA GLU A 607 5.36 0.53 -3.72
C GLU A 607 6.69 0.55 -2.96
N THR A 608 7.75 -0.02 -3.54
CA THR A 608 9.12 0.14 -3.01
C THR A 608 9.65 1.58 -3.14
N PHE A 609 8.94 2.42 -3.90
CA PHE A 609 9.17 3.87 -4.04
C PHE A 609 7.97 4.69 -3.58
N LEU A 610 7.51 4.48 -2.34
CA LEU A 610 6.74 5.51 -1.62
C LEU A 610 7.69 6.60 -1.13
N LEU A 611 7.97 7.59 -1.98
CA LEU A 611 8.74 8.76 -1.58
C LEU A 611 7.91 9.71 -0.72
N GLY A 612 8.36 9.89 0.53
CA GLY A 612 8.23 11.13 1.28
C GLY A 612 9.03 12.28 0.63
N GLY A 613 8.72 12.61 -0.62
CA GLY A 613 9.35 13.69 -1.36
C GLY A 613 8.35 14.26 -2.35
N GLY A 614 7.66 15.34 -1.95
CA GLY A 614 6.76 16.07 -2.82
C GLY A 614 7.48 16.56 -4.08
N TYR A 615 7.00 16.14 -5.24
CA TYR A 615 7.23 16.87 -6.47
C TYR A 615 6.44 18.18 -6.39
N HIS A 616 7.08 19.22 -5.86
CA HIS A 616 6.85 20.55 -6.41
C HIS A 616 7.61 20.63 -7.71
N ASP A 617 6.88 20.96 -8.77
CA ASP A 617 7.42 21.44 -10.04
C ASP A 617 8.11 22.79 -9.78
N GLN A 618 9.23 22.77 -9.07
CA GLN A 618 10.12 23.90 -9.05
C GLN A 618 10.90 23.81 -10.34
N GLY A 619 10.60 24.71 -11.28
CA GLY A 619 11.28 24.88 -12.57
C GLY A 619 12.75 25.29 -12.44
N LYS A 620 13.53 24.52 -11.68
CA LYS A 620 14.98 24.46 -11.75
C LYS A 620 15.31 23.02 -12.13
N GLY A 621 15.70 22.83 -13.38
CA GLY A 621 16.26 21.57 -13.82
C GLY A 621 17.34 21.15 -12.84
N THR A 622 17.14 20.02 -12.16
CA THR A 622 18.27 19.32 -11.55
C THR A 622 19.18 18.98 -12.72
N ASN A 623 20.35 19.63 -12.86
CA ASN A 623 21.31 19.31 -13.92
C ASN A 623 21.47 17.78 -13.95
N SER A 624 21.02 17.16 -15.04
CA SER A 624 21.02 15.71 -15.18
C SER A 624 22.46 15.23 -15.09
N LYS A 625 22.80 14.45 -14.06
CA LYS A 625 24.16 13.93 -13.85
C LYS A 625 24.46 12.78 -14.82
N VAL A 626 24.58 13.10 -16.11
CA VAL A 626 24.72 12.12 -17.21
C VAL A 626 25.91 11.18 -16.98
N TRP A 627 26.99 11.69 -16.39
CA TRP A 627 28.23 10.94 -16.10
C TRP A 627 28.06 9.75 -15.15
N LYS A 628 26.96 9.63 -14.40
CA LYS A 628 26.73 8.46 -13.53
C LYS A 628 26.36 7.18 -14.30
N PHE A 629 25.86 7.32 -15.53
CA PHE A 629 25.36 6.21 -16.35
C PHE A 629 26.23 5.95 -17.59
N ASP A 630 27.21 6.81 -17.85
CA ASP A 630 28.22 6.57 -18.87
C ASP A 630 29.28 5.60 -18.32
N PRO A 631 29.57 4.46 -18.99
CA PRO A 631 30.63 3.54 -18.58
C PRO A 631 32.04 4.16 -18.63
N LEU A 632 32.24 5.23 -19.40
CA LEU A 632 33.48 6.01 -19.43
C LEU A 632 33.15 7.51 -19.45
N PRO A 633 32.81 8.09 -18.28
CA PRO A 633 32.37 9.48 -18.18
C PRO A 633 33.52 10.48 -18.34
N GLU A 634 33.18 11.69 -18.76
CA GLU A 634 34.11 12.83 -18.72
C GLU A 634 34.24 13.37 -17.29
N ILE A 635 35.46 13.66 -16.86
CA ILE A 635 35.73 14.36 -15.60
C ILE A 635 35.89 15.87 -15.81
N ASN A 636 34.98 16.64 -15.20
CA ASN A 636 34.94 18.10 -15.30
C ASN A 636 34.45 18.72 -13.97
N LEU A 637 34.23 20.04 -13.94
CA LEU A 637 33.78 20.76 -12.75
C LEU A 637 32.48 20.21 -12.12
N GLU A 638 31.57 19.65 -12.91
CA GLU A 638 30.32 19.10 -12.40
C GLU A 638 30.45 17.65 -11.94
N SER A 639 31.31 16.85 -12.59
CA SER A 639 31.41 15.40 -12.35
C SER A 639 32.54 14.99 -11.42
N HIS A 640 33.56 15.83 -11.19
CA HIS A 640 34.81 15.42 -10.52
C HIS A 640 34.62 14.91 -9.08
N MET A 641 33.68 15.50 -8.33
CA MET A 641 33.39 15.06 -6.97
C MET A 641 32.75 13.67 -6.97
N ASP A 642 31.75 13.44 -7.84
CA ASP A 642 31.04 12.17 -7.91
C ASP A 642 31.90 11.03 -8.48
N LEU A 643 32.85 11.38 -9.37
CA LEU A 643 33.68 10.40 -10.07
C LEU A 643 34.95 10.02 -9.29
N CYS A 644 35.70 11.00 -8.80
CA CYS A 644 37.06 10.75 -8.30
C CYS A 644 37.38 11.33 -6.92
N PHE A 645 36.94 12.55 -6.61
CA PHE A 645 37.51 13.31 -5.49
C PHE A 645 36.64 13.36 -4.22
N ASN A 646 35.48 12.70 -4.19
CA ASN A 646 34.65 12.54 -2.98
C ASN A 646 34.53 11.07 -2.55
N LYS A 647 35.18 10.70 -1.43
CA LYS A 647 35.13 9.35 -0.81
C LYS A 647 35.22 8.18 -1.80
N ALA A 648 36.01 8.30 -2.86
CA ALA A 648 36.15 7.25 -3.86
C ALA A 648 36.78 5.98 -3.25
N HIS A 649 36.13 4.83 -3.46
CA HIS A 649 36.68 3.52 -3.15
C HIS A 649 37.60 3.06 -4.30
N GLY A 650 38.86 3.51 -4.31
CA GLY A 650 39.86 3.02 -5.28
C GLY A 650 40.63 4.12 -6.01
N PHE A 651 41.32 3.72 -7.08
CA PHE A 651 42.04 4.61 -7.99
C PHE A 651 41.10 5.31 -8.98
N CYS A 652 41.48 6.50 -9.46
CA CYS A 652 40.84 7.13 -10.61
C CYS A 652 41.77 7.04 -11.81
N ILE A 653 41.37 6.31 -12.84
CA ILE A 653 42.12 6.13 -14.07
C ILE A 653 41.53 7.11 -15.09
N ILE A 654 42.32 8.13 -15.44
CA ILE A 654 41.89 9.26 -16.27
C ILE A 654 42.68 9.22 -17.58
N TYR A 655 41.98 8.98 -18.68
CA TYR A 655 42.52 9.18 -20.02
C TYR A 655 42.57 10.68 -20.33
N LEU A 656 43.74 11.19 -20.70
CA LEU A 656 43.98 12.59 -21.00
C LEU A 656 43.98 12.75 -22.52
N SER A 657 43.03 13.51 -23.06
CA SER A 657 42.88 13.70 -24.51
C SER A 657 42.87 15.17 -24.89
N HIS A 658 43.36 15.45 -26.10
CA HIS A 658 43.18 16.74 -26.76
C HIS A 658 41.89 16.70 -27.62
N GLY A 659 40.81 17.26 -27.08
CA GLY A 659 39.49 17.21 -27.71
C GLY A 659 38.60 16.06 -27.23
N THR A 660 37.55 15.76 -28.00
CA THR A 660 36.60 14.68 -27.67
C THR A 660 37.13 13.32 -28.10
N ILE A 661 37.00 12.32 -27.22
CA ILE A 661 37.42 10.95 -27.52
C ILE A 661 36.56 10.30 -28.62
N THR A 662 37.18 9.49 -29.49
CA THR A 662 36.48 8.72 -30.53
C THR A 662 35.82 7.45 -29.96
N GLY A 663 34.81 6.92 -30.66
CA GLY A 663 34.09 5.71 -30.24
C GLY A 663 35.00 4.47 -30.10
N ASP A 664 35.98 4.31 -30.99
CA ASP A 664 36.94 3.20 -30.94
C ASP A 664 37.84 3.28 -29.71
N MET A 665 38.29 4.50 -29.36
CA MET A 665 39.09 4.74 -28.16
C MET A 665 38.27 4.47 -26.89
N LYS A 666 37.01 4.89 -26.88
CA LYS A 666 36.07 4.63 -25.77
C LYS A 666 35.89 3.12 -25.55
N ASN A 667 35.71 2.36 -26.63
CA ASN A 667 35.57 0.90 -26.56
C ASN A 667 36.84 0.22 -26.03
N MET A 668 38.02 0.66 -26.45
CA MET A 668 39.30 0.14 -25.98
C MET A 668 39.50 0.37 -24.47
N LEU A 669 39.15 1.55 -23.96
CA LEU A 669 39.23 1.87 -22.53
C LEU A 669 38.20 1.08 -21.70
N ILE A 670 37.00 0.85 -22.24
CA ILE A 670 36.00 -0.03 -21.59
C ILE A 670 36.48 -1.48 -21.56
N GLU A 671 37.15 -1.95 -22.62
CA GLU A 671 37.78 -3.29 -22.64
C GLU A 671 38.81 -3.43 -21.50
N PHE A 672 39.67 -2.43 -21.32
CA PHE A 672 40.62 -2.40 -20.22
C PHE A 672 39.96 -2.35 -18.84
N SER A 673 38.93 -1.53 -18.69
CA SER A 673 38.16 -1.45 -17.45
C SER A 673 37.55 -2.78 -17.06
N ASN A 674 37.10 -3.59 -18.03
CA ASN A 674 36.54 -4.90 -17.76
C ASN A 674 37.63 -5.94 -17.46
N ARG A 675 38.77 -5.88 -18.17
CA ARG A 675 39.90 -6.80 -17.97
C ARG A 675 40.48 -6.70 -16.55
N TYR A 676 40.73 -5.50 -16.06
CA TYR A 676 41.39 -5.27 -14.77
C TYR A 676 40.43 -5.07 -13.59
N LYS A 677 39.14 -5.35 -13.77
CA LYS A 677 38.09 -5.05 -12.76
C LYS A 677 38.28 -5.78 -11.43
N GLU A 678 38.83 -6.99 -11.45
CA GLU A 678 39.06 -7.81 -10.25
C GLU A 678 40.38 -7.47 -9.56
N GLU A 679 41.36 -6.97 -10.32
CA GLU A 679 42.74 -6.73 -9.87
C GLU A 679 42.94 -5.28 -9.41
N LEU A 680 42.31 -4.32 -10.09
CA LEU A 680 42.44 -2.88 -9.83
C LEU A 680 41.09 -2.29 -9.42
N THR A 681 40.94 -2.00 -8.12
CA THR A 681 39.78 -1.26 -7.61
C THR A 681 39.89 0.21 -8.02
N GLY A 682 39.11 0.63 -9.02
CA GLY A 682 39.10 2.01 -9.50
C GLY A 682 38.04 2.29 -10.55
N LYS A 683 37.81 3.59 -10.84
CA LYS A 683 36.90 4.05 -11.90
C LYS A 683 37.70 4.59 -13.09
N TRP A 684 37.22 4.28 -14.29
CA TRP A 684 37.76 4.77 -15.56
C TRP A 684 36.98 5.99 -16.03
N MET A 685 37.68 7.00 -16.51
CA MET A 685 37.11 8.27 -16.98
C MET A 685 38.07 8.92 -17.97
N TRP A 686 37.67 10.02 -18.59
CA TRP A 686 38.53 10.79 -19.49
C TRP A 686 38.41 12.30 -19.23
N MET A 687 39.44 13.06 -19.59
CA MET A 687 39.53 14.51 -19.40
C MET A 687 40.01 15.19 -20.68
N ASN A 688 39.34 16.25 -21.08
CA ASN A 688 39.79 17.11 -22.17
C ASN A 688 40.82 18.14 -21.66
N LEU A 689 42.08 17.98 -22.05
CA LEU A 689 43.18 18.85 -21.62
C LEU A 689 43.12 20.25 -22.25
N ASP A 690 42.48 20.40 -23.41
CA ASP A 690 42.33 21.70 -24.07
C ASP A 690 41.39 22.62 -23.28
N LEU A 691 40.45 22.03 -22.54
CA LEU A 691 39.56 22.76 -21.62
C LEU A 691 40.15 22.87 -20.22
N GLN A 692 40.89 21.86 -19.74
CA GLN A 692 41.42 21.77 -18.37
C GLN A 692 42.91 22.15 -18.32
N THR A 693 43.25 23.40 -18.65
CA THR A 693 44.63 23.87 -18.82
C THR A 693 45.50 23.80 -17.56
N GLU A 694 44.92 23.96 -16.36
CA GLU A 694 45.65 23.79 -15.09
C GLU A 694 46.04 22.33 -14.84
N PHE A 695 45.17 21.39 -15.24
CA PHE A 695 45.49 19.96 -15.19
C PHE A 695 46.54 19.59 -16.24
N ALA A 696 46.49 20.16 -17.45
CA ALA A 696 47.56 19.99 -18.43
C ALA A 696 48.93 20.40 -17.85
N SER A 697 48.99 21.54 -17.14
CA SER A 697 50.21 22.01 -16.48
C SER A 697 50.70 21.06 -15.38
N LEU A 698 49.79 20.45 -14.61
CA LEU A 698 50.14 19.45 -13.58
C LEU A 698 50.84 18.22 -14.18
N PHE A 699 50.47 17.83 -15.40
CA PHE A 699 51.06 16.69 -16.11
C PHE A 699 52.24 17.07 -17.01
N GLY A 700 52.72 18.32 -16.94
CA GLY A 700 53.86 18.79 -17.72
C GLY A 700 53.51 19.18 -19.15
N ASN A 701 52.26 19.54 -19.43
CA ASN A 701 51.73 19.89 -20.75
C ASN A 701 52.06 18.82 -21.80
N PRO A 702 51.46 17.62 -21.68
CA PRO A 702 51.72 16.54 -22.63
C PRO A 702 51.38 16.99 -24.05
N ARG A 703 52.21 16.58 -25.02
CA ARG A 703 52.05 16.93 -26.44
C ARG A 703 51.07 16.00 -27.15
N TYR A 704 50.96 14.77 -26.67
CA TYR A 704 50.04 13.74 -27.14
C TYR A 704 49.13 13.28 -26.00
N ASP A 705 48.05 12.59 -26.36
CA ASP A 705 47.17 11.92 -25.40
C ASP A 705 47.98 11.08 -24.40
N SER A 706 47.52 11.02 -23.16
CA SER A 706 48.23 10.36 -22.06
C SER A 706 47.24 9.72 -21.11
N ILE A 707 47.74 9.12 -20.03
CA ILE A 707 46.92 8.52 -18.98
C ILE A 707 47.51 8.88 -17.62
N ALA A 708 46.63 9.22 -16.69
CA ALA A 708 46.96 9.53 -15.30
C ALA A 708 46.13 8.68 -14.35
N ILE A 709 46.78 8.16 -13.30
CA ILE A 709 46.13 7.39 -12.25
C ILE A 709 46.27 8.14 -10.93
N PHE A 710 45.14 8.55 -10.37
CA PHE A 710 45.05 9.20 -9.07
C PHE A 710 44.77 8.19 -7.95
N ASN A 711 45.43 8.39 -6.81
CA ASN A 711 45.10 7.75 -5.54
C ASN A 711 44.53 8.81 -4.56
N PRO A 712 43.21 8.86 -4.37
CA PRO A 712 42.55 9.87 -3.55
C PRO A 712 42.59 9.61 -2.02
N LYS A 713 43.26 8.54 -1.54
CA LYS A 713 43.28 8.18 -0.10
C LYS A 713 44.20 9.09 0.73
N LYS A 714 43.67 9.76 1.77
CA LYS A 714 44.31 10.58 2.84
C LYS A 714 45.35 11.65 2.43
N ARG A 715 46.17 11.44 1.39
CA ARG A 715 47.09 12.37 0.74
C ARG A 715 47.03 12.13 -0.77
N LEU A 716 46.59 13.14 -1.52
CA LEU A 716 46.35 13.02 -2.95
C LEU A 716 47.67 12.81 -3.71
N ARG A 717 47.76 11.72 -4.47
CA ARG A 717 48.92 11.38 -5.29
C ARG A 717 48.50 10.95 -6.68
N TYR A 718 49.38 11.11 -7.66
CA TYR A 718 49.14 10.67 -9.03
C TYR A 718 50.40 10.04 -9.65
N VAL A 719 50.19 9.21 -10.66
CA VAL A 719 51.22 8.78 -11.61
C VAL A 719 50.67 9.03 -13.01
N ALA A 720 51.49 9.55 -13.91
CA ALA A 720 51.09 9.83 -15.29
C ALA A 720 52.21 9.44 -16.26
N LEU A 721 51.84 9.03 -17.46
CA LEU A 721 52.82 8.87 -18.55
C LEU A 721 53.21 10.24 -19.11
N GLN A 722 54.49 10.40 -19.46
CA GLN A 722 54.96 11.58 -20.16
C GLN A 722 54.41 11.54 -21.58
N GLY A 723 53.54 12.49 -21.93
CA GLY A 723 52.88 12.55 -23.25
C GLY A 723 53.79 13.08 -24.36
N ASP A 724 55.05 12.64 -24.39
CA ASP A 724 56.05 13.07 -25.38
C ASP A 724 55.98 12.24 -26.67
N GLN A 725 55.32 11.07 -26.62
CA GLN A 725 55.09 10.16 -27.74
C GLN A 725 53.60 9.79 -27.84
N PRO A 726 53.11 9.38 -29.03
CA PRO A 726 51.75 8.87 -29.18
C PRO A 726 51.49 7.68 -28.26
N LEU A 727 50.38 7.72 -27.51
CA LEU A 727 50.02 6.69 -26.56
C LEU A 727 49.59 5.40 -27.25
N GLU A 728 50.33 4.31 -27.04
CA GLU A 728 49.97 2.98 -27.53
C GLU A 728 49.26 2.14 -26.46
N ARG A 729 48.55 1.11 -26.92
CA ARG A 729 47.84 0.15 -26.04
C ARG A 729 48.76 -0.49 -25.00
N LYS A 730 50.01 -0.80 -25.38
CA LYS A 730 51.01 -1.42 -24.50
C LYS A 730 51.48 -0.50 -23.38
N ASP A 731 51.46 0.81 -23.61
CA ASP A 731 51.90 1.79 -22.60
C ASP A 731 50.90 1.86 -21.44
N ILE A 732 49.61 1.78 -21.75
CA ILE A 732 48.52 1.69 -20.76
C ILE A 732 48.64 0.40 -19.94
N GLU A 733 48.85 -0.75 -20.59
CA GLU A 733 49.05 -2.05 -19.94
C GLU A 733 50.26 -2.01 -18.98
N THR A 734 51.40 -1.51 -19.47
CA THR A 734 52.64 -1.39 -18.69
C THR A 734 52.47 -0.49 -17.46
N LEU A 735 51.72 0.62 -17.57
CA LEU A 735 51.46 1.49 -16.44
C LEU A 735 50.60 0.80 -15.38
N ILE A 736 49.54 0.10 -15.81
CA ILE A 736 48.64 -0.61 -14.90
C ILE A 736 49.37 -1.74 -14.18
N GLU A 737 50.19 -2.51 -14.90
CA GLU A 737 51.03 -3.57 -14.32
C GLU A 737 52.02 -3.01 -13.29
N LYS A 738 52.65 -1.87 -13.55
CA LYS A 738 53.52 -1.19 -12.57
C LYS A 738 52.75 -0.75 -11.31
N VAL A 739 51.49 -0.32 -11.45
CA VAL A 739 50.65 0.06 -10.31
C VAL A 739 50.24 -1.17 -9.51
N LEU A 740 49.86 -2.26 -10.17
CA LEU A 740 49.51 -3.54 -9.53
C LEU A 740 50.71 -4.20 -8.84
N GLY A 741 51.89 -4.14 -9.46
CA GLY A 741 53.15 -4.66 -8.93
C GLY A 741 53.78 -3.80 -7.83
N GLY A 742 53.27 -2.58 -7.58
CA GLY A 742 53.79 -1.67 -6.56
C GLY A 742 55.04 -0.87 -6.96
N ASP A 743 55.54 -1.03 -8.19
CA ASP A 743 56.71 -0.34 -8.72
C ASP A 743 56.40 1.10 -9.23
N ALA A 744 55.13 1.47 -9.28
CA ALA A 744 54.70 2.80 -9.70
C ALA A 744 55.13 3.89 -8.70
N ARG A 745 55.88 4.87 -9.19
CA ARG A 745 56.29 6.05 -8.41
C ARG A 745 55.20 7.12 -8.44
N PHE A 746 54.42 7.20 -7.35
CA PHE A 746 53.38 8.21 -7.18
C PHE A 746 53.95 9.56 -6.71
N THR A 747 53.60 10.62 -7.42
CA THR A 747 53.93 12.01 -7.09
C THR A 747 52.87 12.60 -6.17
N LEU A 748 53.31 13.25 -5.08
CA LEU A 748 52.42 13.92 -4.13
C LEU A 748 52.00 15.30 -4.67
N ILE A 749 50.69 15.58 -4.67
CA ILE A 749 50.18 16.91 -4.97
C ILE A 749 50.36 17.79 -3.74
N LYS A 750 51.14 18.87 -3.88
CA LYS A 750 51.37 19.86 -2.82
C LYS A 750 50.26 20.90 -2.84
N GLY A 751 49.38 20.90 -1.84
CA GLY A 751 48.28 21.87 -1.72
C GLY A 751 46.92 21.29 -2.14
N SER A 752 46.04 22.14 -2.69
CA SER A 752 44.75 21.76 -3.24
C SER A 752 44.87 21.20 -4.67
N LEU A 753 43.86 20.46 -5.11
CA LEU A 753 43.71 20.04 -6.52
C LEU A 753 43.69 21.28 -7.44
N PRO A 754 44.21 21.19 -8.68
CA PRO A 754 43.97 22.22 -9.69
C PRO A 754 42.48 22.53 -9.86
N SER A 755 42.17 23.76 -10.21
CA SER A 755 40.79 24.18 -10.42
C SER A 755 40.27 23.68 -11.77
N PHE A 756 39.03 23.20 -11.79
CA PHE A 756 38.38 22.82 -13.04
C PHE A 756 37.86 24.07 -13.76
N ALA A 757 38.04 24.12 -15.08
CA ALA A 757 37.53 25.20 -15.89
C ALA A 757 35.99 25.26 -15.85
N LEU A 758 35.45 26.48 -15.74
CA LEU A 758 34.02 26.76 -15.87
C LEU A 758 33.63 26.65 -17.35
N ILE A 759 32.99 25.54 -17.72
CA ILE A 759 32.38 25.40 -19.04
C ILE A 759 31.10 26.22 -19.03
N LYS A 760 31.11 27.41 -19.64
CA LYS A 760 29.87 28.15 -19.93
C LYS A 760 29.17 27.41 -21.07
N GLU A 761 28.11 26.68 -20.76
CA GLU A 761 27.15 26.29 -21.79
C GLU A 761 26.56 27.59 -22.37
N GLU A 762 26.73 27.79 -23.68
CA GLU A 762 25.99 28.82 -24.39
C GLU A 762 24.50 28.50 -24.26
N LEU A 763 23.75 29.49 -23.75
CA LEU A 763 22.32 29.47 -23.45
C LEU A 763 21.43 29.01 -24.61
#